data_AF-A0A6J0N8V5-F1
#
_entry.id   AF-A0A6J0N8V5-F1
#
_cell.length_a   1.000
_cell.length_b   1.000
_cell.length_c   1.000
_cell.angle_alpha   90.00
_cell.angle_beta   90.00
_cell.angle_gamma   90.00
#
_symmetry.space_group_name_H-M   'P 1'
#
loop_
_entity.id
_entity.type
_entity.pdbx_description
1 polymer ?
#
loop_
_entity_poly.entity_id
_entity_poly.type
_entity_poly.pdbx_seq_one_letter_code
_entity_poly.pdbx_strand_id
1 'polypeptide(L)'
;MRFRSFLKETKKQRRLVEKRKKRKADELSNPVRKKIRVKYQSQTQDPSSPPSSLSPPSFLSPNSPQSSLSPLPPPLSALSPSSAPSSSTHVWLHDVFPSFRGEDVRDNFLSHIKKEFGRKTITFFNDNGIERGESIAPELIRGIRASKIAIVLLSRNYASSKWCLEELVEIMNCREELGQTVIAIFYKVDPSHVKKLTGDFGEVFRKTCEGKAKEEIRRWKQALEKVATIAGYHSCNWVDEAAMIEDICTDVYNKLNNSAQSSDFDNLVGMRAHMTKLELLLRLDSNEVRMIGIWGPSGIGKSTIARVLFSQYSREFQFSVFMENIKRRFPRPYYDEYSAKLQLQKEFMSQIINREDMKIQHLGVVEDRLKDKRVLAILDDVDHSLQIEAIAKEARWFGPGSRIIITTQDKSLLNAPRIDDIYEVEFPPDDEALEIFCMYAFGQKSPRGGFKELACEVTKLAGDLPLGLKVIGSYFEGRPKQEWEEDLPRLRSILDGEIESILKFSYDALCVDDQNLFLHLSCFFNYETPEIVEGCLAKKFVGVKGRLRGLAEKSFISFERSLYIEIHDLLARLGREIVRKQSIHEPGKRQFLVDAGDICQVLRDDDKLGSRNVIGIDLDLSKLETELKISDGVFARMSNVQFLRVKYGFDSIAPVTCLPPNLRILDWDSFPMTCLPSSFNPEFLVKIILTESNYLEKLWEGNKTIRNLKLMNLSDSINLTELPDLSTATSLQELNLRDCSSLTELPFSIGNAINLRRLDLSHCSSLVELPSSMENITTLENLLLTGCSHIAKLPSSIGNLKRLYLENCSSLEELPSSVINSFNLKAFACRGCTNLVELPLYMDTASYPKEFELRGCSSLRELPSSIGNITILEDLYLGGCSSLVELPSSIGSMTNLRKLSLNECTSLVKLPSSIGDMSNLRILFLERCSKLTALPVNINMKSLDTLVLTDCSSLKVFPEISTNIGVLKLTGTAIEQFPPSIMSWPRLRELVIKGCTKLVSLPQLPDSLEFLVADNCGSLERLDCSFHKKKFNALSFVNCFKLNQAARDLIINTSKRDFAIFPGETVPTYFTYRATGSTMSMTWSGLDTQYFPTSLRFKACLLLVYKGDVDAGDRHWSETTYCIKDKLSGVKPVSYSYRLFDLSPTSGEHLFIFEIEETVSSPEIVFEFEHKNKNWEIKECGTHPLETLAPSC
;
A
#
# COMPACT_ATOMS: atom_id res chain seq x y z
N MET A 1 15.91 -52.14 -18.53
CA MET A 1 14.88 -52.85 -17.73
C MET A 1 14.16 -51.97 -16.69
N ARG A 2 14.85 -51.24 -15.79
CA ARG A 2 14.27 -50.51 -14.63
C ARG A 2 12.95 -49.75 -14.91
N PHE A 3 12.83 -49.03 -16.02
CA PHE A 3 11.61 -48.29 -16.40
C PHE A 3 10.33 -49.15 -16.52
N ARG A 4 10.43 -50.42 -16.97
CA ARG A 4 9.29 -51.36 -16.99
C ARG A 4 8.86 -51.80 -15.58
N SER A 5 9.74 -51.71 -14.58
CA SER A 5 9.40 -51.95 -13.18
C SER A 5 8.58 -50.79 -12.61
N PHE A 6 9.04 -49.55 -12.83
CA PHE A 6 8.33 -48.33 -12.42
C PHE A 6 6.90 -48.24 -13.02
N LEU A 7 6.73 -48.60 -14.30
CA LEU A 7 5.42 -48.68 -14.95
C LEU A 7 4.53 -49.83 -14.45
N LYS A 8 5.09 -50.90 -13.88
CA LYS A 8 4.30 -51.93 -13.18
C LYS A 8 3.83 -51.43 -11.82
N GLU A 9 4.72 -50.81 -11.05
CA GLU A 9 4.40 -50.37 -9.68
C GLU A 9 3.40 -49.20 -9.67
N THR A 10 3.52 -48.23 -10.58
CA THR A 10 2.51 -47.17 -10.76
C THR A 10 1.14 -47.69 -11.19
N LYS A 11 1.07 -48.72 -12.06
CA LYS A 11 -0.20 -49.40 -12.40
C LYS A 11 -0.78 -50.20 -11.22
N LYS A 12 0.07 -50.78 -10.37
CA LYS A 12 -0.33 -51.48 -9.12
C LYS A 12 -0.86 -50.49 -8.08
N GLN A 13 -0.21 -49.33 -7.91
CA GLN A 13 -0.69 -48.23 -7.05
C GLN A 13 -2.04 -47.68 -7.52
N ARG A 14 -2.23 -47.38 -8.82
CA ARG A 14 -3.54 -46.94 -9.35
C ARG A 14 -4.65 -47.95 -9.05
N ARG A 15 -4.42 -49.24 -9.29
CA ARG A 15 -5.39 -50.32 -8.96
C ARG A 15 -5.70 -50.44 -7.46
N LEU A 16 -4.74 -50.11 -6.58
CA LEU A 16 -4.95 -50.05 -5.13
C LEU A 16 -5.82 -48.86 -4.72
N VAL A 17 -5.61 -47.69 -5.33
CA VAL A 17 -6.45 -46.49 -5.13
C VAL A 17 -7.86 -46.74 -5.67
N GLU A 18 -8.02 -47.35 -6.83
CA GLU A 18 -9.32 -47.73 -7.40
C GLU A 18 -10.05 -48.75 -6.50
N LYS A 19 -9.37 -49.79 -5.99
CA LYS A 19 -9.97 -50.73 -5.02
C LYS A 19 -10.40 -50.05 -3.72
N ARG A 20 -9.62 -49.07 -3.22
CA ARG A 20 -10.01 -48.27 -2.04
C ARG A 20 -11.21 -47.38 -2.33
N LYS A 21 -11.26 -46.69 -3.48
CA LYS A 21 -12.44 -45.91 -3.90
C LYS A 21 -13.67 -46.79 -4.07
N LYS A 22 -13.54 -47.99 -4.65
CA LYS A 22 -14.68 -48.89 -4.86
C LYS A 22 -15.25 -49.45 -3.56
N ARG A 23 -14.40 -49.93 -2.63
CA ARG A 23 -14.85 -50.32 -1.28
C ARG A 23 -15.62 -49.20 -0.56
N LYS A 24 -15.12 -47.96 -0.65
CA LYS A 24 -15.79 -46.79 -0.04
C LYS A 24 -17.09 -46.35 -0.75
N ALA A 25 -17.42 -46.94 -1.91
CA ALA A 25 -18.72 -46.79 -2.57
C ALA A 25 -19.63 -47.99 -2.23
N ASP A 26 -19.09 -49.21 -2.23
CA ASP A 26 -19.82 -50.44 -1.89
C ASP A 26 -20.35 -50.42 -0.44
N GLU A 27 -19.65 -49.77 0.50
CA GLU A 27 -20.09 -49.53 1.90
C GLU A 27 -21.27 -48.54 2.02
N LEU A 28 -21.61 -47.79 0.95
CA LEU A 28 -22.63 -46.74 0.95
C LEU A 28 -23.93 -47.14 0.20
N SER A 29 -24.06 -48.39 -0.27
CA SER A 29 -25.26 -48.83 -0.99
C SER A 29 -25.69 -50.29 -0.76
N ASN A 30 -26.52 -50.53 0.26
CA ASN A 30 -27.79 -51.24 0.05
C ASN A 30 -28.80 -51.08 1.23
N PRO A 31 -30.13 -51.11 1.00
CA PRO A 31 -31.15 -50.76 2.00
C PRO A 31 -32.05 -51.93 2.43
N VAL A 32 -32.78 -51.75 3.54
CA VAL A 32 -33.98 -52.54 3.87
C VAL A 32 -35.16 -51.61 4.22
N ARG A 33 -36.26 -51.74 3.47
CA ARG A 33 -37.57 -51.10 3.70
C ARG A 33 -38.60 -52.13 4.22
N LYS A 34 -39.61 -51.68 4.99
CA LYS A 34 -41.02 -52.17 5.17
C LYS A 34 -41.48 -51.91 6.64
N LYS A 35 -42.74 -51.65 7.01
CA LYS A 35 -44.09 -51.51 6.39
C LYS A 35 -44.84 -50.42 7.21
N ILE A 36 -45.63 -49.48 6.68
CA ILE A 36 -46.96 -49.54 6.01
C ILE A 36 -48.15 -49.83 6.96
N ARG A 37 -49.13 -48.89 6.98
CA ARG A 37 -50.54 -48.96 7.48
C ARG A 37 -50.78 -49.03 9.01
N VAL A 38 -51.92 -48.57 9.58
CA VAL A 38 -52.90 -47.50 9.20
C VAL A 38 -53.82 -47.17 10.42
N LYS A 39 -54.49 -46.00 10.42
CA LYS A 39 -55.65 -45.55 11.26
C LYS A 39 -55.87 -46.16 12.65
N TYR A 40 -56.12 -45.29 13.63
CA TYR A 40 -57.40 -45.32 14.37
C TYR A 40 -57.88 -43.89 14.68
N GLN A 41 -59.12 -43.76 15.14
CA GLN A 41 -59.88 -42.52 15.32
C GLN A 41 -60.76 -42.67 16.56
N SER A 42 -61.05 -41.58 17.29
CA SER A 42 -62.03 -41.47 18.42
C SER A 42 -61.78 -42.38 19.65
N GLN A 43 -62.33 -42.17 20.85
CA GLN A 43 -62.87 -41.04 21.65
C GLN A 43 -62.84 -41.55 23.12
N THR A 44 -62.87 -40.73 24.18
CA THR A 44 -64.01 -40.23 25.01
C THR A 44 -63.41 -40.00 26.42
N GLN A 45 -63.85 -39.12 27.33
CA GLN A 45 -64.82 -38.02 27.34
C GLN A 45 -64.51 -37.13 28.58
N ASP A 46 -64.80 -35.82 28.47
CA ASP A 46 -65.63 -34.97 29.37
C ASP A 46 -65.62 -35.11 30.92
N PRO A 47 -66.05 -34.09 31.72
CA PRO A 47 -66.97 -33.00 31.34
C PRO A 47 -66.70 -31.55 31.83
N SER A 48 -67.56 -30.66 31.32
CA SER A 48 -68.16 -29.46 31.96
C SER A 48 -67.39 -28.13 32.06
N SER A 49 -67.91 -27.15 31.29
CA SER A 49 -67.86 -25.69 31.42
C SER A 49 -68.92 -25.18 32.44
N PRO A 50 -69.29 -23.87 32.59
CA PRO A 50 -68.86 -22.59 31.97
C PRO A 50 -68.54 -21.52 33.08
N PRO A 51 -68.74 -20.16 33.00
CA PRO A 51 -69.11 -19.23 31.90
C PRO A 51 -68.37 -17.85 31.83
N SER A 52 -68.70 -17.03 30.79
CA SER A 52 -68.67 -15.53 30.72
C SER A 52 -67.32 -14.78 30.89
N SER A 53 -67.10 -13.53 30.44
CA SER A 53 -67.84 -12.52 29.63
C SER A 53 -66.80 -11.54 29.02
N LEU A 54 -66.89 -11.08 27.77
CA LEU A 54 -67.62 -9.87 27.33
C LEU A 54 -67.43 -8.58 28.17
N SER A 55 -66.36 -7.80 27.92
CA SER A 55 -66.32 -6.29 27.77
C SER A 55 -66.91 -5.38 28.90
N PRO A 56 -66.93 -4.02 28.81
CA PRO A 56 -66.04 -3.03 28.16
C PRO A 56 -65.32 -2.02 29.14
N PRO A 57 -65.64 -0.70 29.25
CA PRO A 57 -64.82 0.40 28.69
C PRO A 57 -64.26 1.47 29.69
N SER A 58 -63.44 2.39 29.15
CA SER A 58 -63.33 3.85 29.49
C SER A 58 -63.27 4.36 30.94
N PHE A 59 -62.31 5.24 31.28
CA PHE A 59 -62.55 6.70 31.49
C PHE A 59 -61.26 7.51 31.84
N LEU A 60 -61.40 8.81 32.11
CA LEU A 60 -60.37 9.85 32.25
C LEU A 60 -59.89 10.10 33.70
N SER A 61 -58.57 10.28 33.89
CA SER A 61 -57.94 11.20 34.89
C SER A 61 -58.22 10.91 36.40
N PRO A 62 -57.73 11.68 37.42
CA PRO A 62 -56.86 12.88 37.43
C PRO A 62 -55.74 12.97 38.53
N ASN A 63 -54.93 14.05 38.44
CA ASN A 63 -54.35 14.90 39.52
C ASN A 63 -53.32 14.42 40.59
N SER A 64 -52.07 14.94 40.45
CA SER A 64 -51.31 15.88 41.34
C SER A 64 -51.24 15.73 42.89
N PRO A 65 -50.10 16.11 43.51
CA PRO A 65 -49.92 17.49 44.04
C PRO A 65 -48.54 18.13 43.68
N GLN A 66 -48.42 19.40 43.27
CA GLN A 66 -48.34 20.67 44.05
C GLN A 66 -47.11 20.78 45.01
N SER A 67 -46.29 21.85 45.05
CA SER A 67 -46.26 23.19 44.37
C SER A 67 -44.81 23.80 44.48
N SER A 68 -44.40 25.06 44.21
CA SER A 68 -45.06 26.38 43.96
C SER A 68 -44.11 27.46 43.33
N LEU A 69 -44.67 28.62 42.94
CA LEU A 69 -44.12 30.01 42.92
C LEU A 69 -42.73 30.39 42.29
N SER A 70 -42.78 30.86 41.01
CA SER A 70 -42.38 32.22 40.48
C SER A 70 -41.01 32.91 40.80
N PRO A 71 -40.52 33.95 40.04
CA PRO A 71 -41.09 34.68 38.87
C PRO A 71 -40.15 34.91 37.65
N LEU A 72 -40.60 35.69 36.65
CA LEU A 72 -39.85 36.22 35.48
C LEU A 72 -38.94 37.43 35.82
N PRO A 73 -37.95 37.75 34.95
CA PRO A 73 -37.92 39.09 34.31
C PRO A 73 -37.54 39.01 32.78
N PRO A 74 -36.94 40.02 32.08
CA PRO A 74 -37.61 40.69 30.95
C PRO A 74 -36.84 40.64 29.59
N PRO A 75 -37.35 41.23 28.48
CA PRO A 75 -36.75 41.05 27.15
C PRO A 75 -35.57 41.99 26.84
N LEU A 76 -34.75 41.62 25.85
CA LEU A 76 -33.68 42.45 25.28
C LEU A 76 -33.97 42.82 23.82
N SER A 77 -33.98 44.13 23.57
CA SER A 77 -34.13 44.75 22.26
C SER A 77 -32.78 45.21 21.68
N ALA A 78 -32.55 44.91 20.40
CA ALA A 78 -31.72 45.66 19.44
C ALA A 78 -30.31 46.16 19.83
N LEU A 79 -29.30 45.74 19.04
CA LEU A 79 -28.20 46.62 18.63
C LEU A 79 -27.56 46.15 17.30
N SER A 80 -27.72 46.98 16.27
CA SER A 80 -26.98 47.20 15.00
C SER A 80 -26.21 46.07 14.26
N PRO A 81 -26.26 46.04 12.91
CA PRO A 81 -25.50 45.12 12.07
C PRO A 81 -24.08 45.61 11.72
N SER A 82 -23.22 44.68 11.32
CA SER A 82 -22.04 44.94 10.47
C SER A 82 -21.94 43.85 9.40
N SER A 83 -21.44 44.18 8.21
CA SER A 83 -21.82 43.48 6.97
C SER A 83 -20.71 42.69 6.30
N ALA A 84 -20.98 41.41 6.02
CA ALA A 84 -20.51 40.71 4.82
C ALA A 84 -21.70 39.90 4.25
N PRO A 85 -21.99 39.95 2.93
CA PRO A 85 -23.18 39.31 2.38
C PRO A 85 -22.99 37.79 2.20
N SER A 86 -23.48 37.00 3.14
CA SER A 86 -23.84 35.61 2.85
C SER A 86 -24.96 35.59 1.81
N SER A 87 -24.77 34.88 0.69
CA SER A 87 -25.78 34.74 -0.36
C SER A 87 -27.08 34.16 0.22
N SER A 88 -28.16 34.94 0.23
CA SER A 88 -29.46 34.50 0.73
C SER A 88 -30.00 33.35 -0.12
N THR A 89 -29.93 32.12 0.39
CA THR A 89 -30.46 30.93 -0.26
C THR A 89 -31.97 31.03 -0.34
N HIS A 90 -32.49 31.36 -1.52
CA HIS A 90 -33.93 31.46 -1.76
C HIS A 90 -34.59 30.09 -1.52
N VAL A 91 -35.53 30.03 -0.58
CA VAL A 91 -36.20 28.79 -0.18
C VAL A 91 -37.34 28.52 -1.16
N TRP A 92 -37.26 27.38 -1.85
CA TRP A 92 -38.33 26.89 -2.73
C TRP A 92 -39.23 25.94 -1.93
N LEU A 93 -40.55 26.16 -1.96
CA LEU A 93 -41.54 25.25 -1.36
C LEU A 93 -42.01 24.15 -2.32
N HIS A 94 -41.77 24.32 -3.63
CA HIS A 94 -42.13 23.36 -4.67
C HIS A 94 -41.01 23.23 -5.70
N ASP A 95 -40.84 22.05 -6.28
CA ASP A 95 -39.90 21.85 -7.39
C ASP A 95 -40.44 22.47 -8.69
N VAL A 96 -41.75 22.35 -8.94
CA VAL A 96 -42.37 22.71 -10.22
C VAL A 96 -43.67 23.53 -10.05
N PHE A 97 -43.73 24.70 -10.71
CA PHE A 97 -44.98 25.44 -10.98
C PHE A 97 -45.46 25.21 -12.43
N PRO A 98 -46.74 24.85 -12.66
CA PRO A 98 -47.34 24.81 -14.00
C PRO A 98 -48.10 26.11 -14.34
N SER A 99 -47.87 26.69 -15.53
CA SER A 99 -48.79 27.67 -16.11
C SER A 99 -49.36 27.17 -17.43
N PHE A 100 -50.68 27.12 -17.55
CA PHE A 100 -51.40 26.38 -18.59
C PHE A 100 -52.87 26.84 -18.72
N ARG A 101 -53.50 26.62 -19.89
CA ARG A 101 -54.94 26.83 -20.06
C ARG A 101 -55.72 25.60 -19.60
N GLY A 102 -56.38 25.69 -18.44
CA GLY A 102 -57.10 24.55 -17.84
C GLY A 102 -58.02 23.77 -18.80
N GLU A 103 -58.84 24.48 -19.58
CA GLU A 103 -59.78 23.90 -20.56
C GLU A 103 -59.13 23.06 -21.66
N ASP A 104 -57.90 23.38 -22.06
CA ASP A 104 -57.23 22.70 -23.18
C ASP A 104 -56.54 21.40 -22.71
N VAL A 105 -55.95 21.41 -21.50
CA VAL A 105 -54.89 20.45 -21.12
C VAL A 105 -54.94 19.87 -19.71
N ARG A 106 -55.80 20.36 -18.81
CA ARG A 106 -55.78 19.95 -17.38
C ARG A 106 -55.98 18.45 -17.18
N ASP A 107 -56.95 17.88 -17.89
CA ASP A 107 -57.40 16.50 -17.65
C ASP A 107 -56.68 15.48 -18.55
N ASN A 108 -55.99 15.94 -19.60
CA ASN A 108 -55.23 15.12 -20.54
C ASN A 108 -53.71 15.17 -20.28
N PHE A 109 -52.94 15.87 -21.11
CA PHE A 109 -51.48 15.97 -21.06
C PHE A 109 -50.94 16.35 -19.67
N LEU A 110 -51.57 17.30 -18.98
CA LEU A 110 -51.13 17.71 -17.64
C LEU A 110 -51.44 16.67 -16.56
N SER A 111 -52.51 15.88 -16.68
CA SER A 111 -52.83 14.82 -15.71
C SER A 111 -51.83 13.66 -15.82
N HIS A 112 -51.35 13.37 -17.03
CA HIS A 112 -50.24 12.45 -17.27
C HIS A 112 -48.91 12.98 -16.72
N ILE A 113 -48.57 14.26 -16.93
CA ILE A 113 -47.38 14.89 -16.31
C ILE A 113 -47.44 14.84 -14.78
N LYS A 114 -48.57 15.24 -14.16
CA LYS A 114 -48.76 15.17 -12.69
C LYS A 114 -48.52 13.74 -12.16
N LYS A 115 -48.91 12.71 -12.91
CA LYS A 115 -48.73 11.30 -12.55
C LYS A 115 -47.28 10.81 -12.65
N GLU A 116 -46.54 11.19 -13.68
CA GLU A 116 -45.13 10.79 -13.84
C GLU A 116 -44.20 11.59 -12.91
N PHE A 117 -44.50 12.85 -12.59
CA PHE A 117 -43.84 13.58 -11.51
C PHE A 117 -44.03 12.93 -10.15
N GLY A 118 -45.25 12.46 -9.82
CA GLY A 118 -45.51 11.71 -8.59
C GLY A 118 -44.71 10.42 -8.48
N ARG A 119 -44.40 9.75 -9.60
CA ARG A 119 -43.53 8.55 -9.65
C ARG A 119 -42.04 8.85 -9.51
N LYS A 120 -41.59 10.05 -9.89
CA LYS A 120 -40.22 10.53 -9.73
C LYS A 120 -40.02 11.37 -8.45
N THR A 121 -41.02 11.38 -7.56
CA THR A 121 -41.02 12.10 -6.27
C THR A 121 -40.83 13.62 -6.39
N ILE A 122 -41.25 14.21 -7.51
CA ILE A 122 -41.13 15.66 -7.79
C ILE A 122 -42.33 16.39 -7.19
N THR A 123 -42.08 17.41 -6.36
CA THR A 123 -43.13 18.22 -5.74
C THR A 123 -43.67 19.27 -6.71
N PHE A 124 -44.99 19.38 -6.81
CA PHE A 124 -45.65 20.10 -7.89
C PHE A 124 -46.76 20.99 -7.32
N PHE A 125 -46.75 22.28 -7.65
CA PHE A 125 -47.78 23.21 -7.19
C PHE A 125 -49.15 22.81 -7.74
N ASN A 126 -50.07 22.46 -6.85
CA ASN A 126 -51.41 22.02 -7.22
C ASN A 126 -52.42 23.16 -7.03
N ASP A 127 -52.80 23.76 -8.16
CA ASP A 127 -53.86 24.76 -8.31
C ASP A 127 -55.18 24.40 -7.59
N ASN A 128 -55.54 23.12 -7.58
CA ASN A 128 -56.73 22.61 -6.87
C ASN A 128 -56.55 22.46 -5.34
N GLY A 129 -55.39 22.81 -4.78
CA GLY A 129 -55.02 22.63 -3.37
C GLY A 129 -55.02 23.90 -2.52
N ILE A 130 -55.33 25.07 -3.10
CA ILE A 130 -55.42 26.36 -2.39
C ILE A 130 -56.54 26.30 -1.33
N GLU A 131 -56.33 26.89 -0.15
CA GLU A 131 -57.29 26.79 0.95
C GLU A 131 -58.62 27.51 0.67
N ARG A 132 -59.72 26.89 1.14
CA ARG A 132 -61.09 27.35 0.88
C ARG A 132 -61.44 28.59 1.71
N GLY A 133 -61.01 29.75 1.23
CA GLY A 133 -61.26 31.06 1.82
C GLY A 133 -60.24 32.11 1.40
N GLU A 134 -59.08 31.69 0.87
CA GLU A 134 -58.03 32.59 0.40
C GLU A 134 -58.34 33.21 -0.97
N SER A 135 -57.64 34.31 -1.28
CA SER A 135 -57.67 34.92 -2.61
C SER A 135 -56.70 34.20 -3.54
N ILE A 136 -57.20 33.71 -4.66
CA ILE A 136 -56.44 32.87 -5.61
C ILE A 136 -55.24 33.63 -6.24
N ALA A 137 -55.31 34.95 -6.37
CA ALA A 137 -54.24 35.75 -7.01
C ALA A 137 -52.93 35.83 -6.19
N PRO A 138 -52.94 36.29 -4.92
CA PRO A 138 -51.75 36.24 -4.07
C PRO A 138 -51.15 34.83 -3.98
N GLU A 139 -51.99 33.80 -3.91
CA GLU A 139 -51.54 32.41 -3.76
C GLU A 139 -50.88 31.84 -5.01
N LEU A 140 -51.37 32.17 -6.21
CA LEU A 140 -50.68 31.83 -7.46
C LEU A 140 -49.32 32.55 -7.55
N ILE A 141 -49.23 33.83 -7.18
CA ILE A 141 -47.97 34.59 -7.19
C ILE A 141 -46.97 34.01 -6.16
N ARG A 142 -47.47 33.63 -4.96
CA ARG A 142 -46.68 32.91 -3.94
C ARG A 142 -46.18 31.57 -4.48
N GLY A 143 -47.04 30.78 -5.13
CA GLY A 143 -46.68 29.53 -5.79
C GLY A 143 -45.63 29.68 -6.88
N ILE A 144 -45.74 30.70 -7.74
CA ILE A 144 -44.73 31.02 -8.77
C ILE A 144 -43.39 31.35 -8.13
N ARG A 145 -43.35 32.34 -7.23
CA ARG A 145 -42.10 32.78 -6.57
C ARG A 145 -41.46 31.67 -5.72
N ALA A 146 -42.26 30.79 -5.14
CA ALA A 146 -41.79 29.68 -4.31
C ALA A 146 -41.41 28.40 -5.08
N SER A 147 -41.47 28.39 -6.42
CA SER A 147 -41.17 27.18 -7.22
C SER A 147 -39.83 27.27 -7.95
N LYS A 148 -39.02 26.20 -7.87
CA LYS A 148 -37.66 26.17 -8.43
C LYS A 148 -37.62 26.13 -9.97
N ILE A 149 -38.59 25.45 -10.58
CA ILE A 149 -38.80 25.34 -12.03
C ILE A 149 -40.22 25.82 -12.36
N ALA A 150 -40.39 26.58 -13.44
CA ALA A 150 -41.69 26.91 -14.01
C ALA A 150 -41.86 26.25 -15.39
N ILE A 151 -42.97 25.54 -15.59
CA ILE A 151 -43.31 24.89 -16.86
C ILE A 151 -44.47 25.66 -17.48
N VAL A 152 -44.21 26.32 -18.61
CA VAL A 152 -45.20 27.11 -19.36
C VAL A 152 -45.71 26.28 -20.53
N LEU A 153 -46.96 25.82 -20.45
CA LEU A 153 -47.57 24.95 -21.45
C LEU A 153 -48.51 25.73 -22.38
N LEU A 154 -47.95 26.17 -23.50
CA LEU A 154 -48.55 27.04 -24.50
C LEU A 154 -49.44 26.23 -25.45
N SER A 155 -50.74 26.26 -25.19
CA SER A 155 -51.81 25.70 -26.03
C SER A 155 -52.44 26.75 -26.96
N ARG A 156 -53.27 26.32 -27.93
CA ARG A 156 -53.93 27.20 -28.92
C ARG A 156 -54.75 28.33 -28.27
N ASN A 157 -55.37 28.07 -27.11
CA ASN A 157 -56.21 29.02 -26.39
C ASN A 157 -55.53 29.63 -25.14
N TYR A 158 -54.21 29.44 -24.94
CA TYR A 158 -53.48 29.98 -23.77
C TYR A 158 -53.70 31.48 -23.61
N ALA A 159 -53.61 32.22 -24.72
CA ALA A 159 -53.79 33.66 -24.76
C ALA A 159 -55.24 34.15 -24.50
N SER A 160 -56.23 33.25 -24.30
CA SER A 160 -57.62 33.63 -23.97
C SER A 160 -57.78 34.07 -22.51
N SER A 161 -56.83 33.69 -21.66
CA SER A 161 -56.93 33.80 -20.21
C SER A 161 -56.08 34.96 -19.68
N LYS A 162 -56.70 35.95 -19.02
CA LYS A 162 -55.91 36.99 -18.31
C LYS A 162 -54.97 36.36 -17.28
N TRP A 163 -55.42 35.33 -16.58
CA TRP A 163 -54.64 34.62 -15.57
C TRP A 163 -53.35 34.03 -16.14
N CYS A 164 -53.43 33.23 -17.20
CA CYS A 164 -52.25 32.60 -17.81
C CYS A 164 -51.26 33.62 -18.41
N LEU A 165 -51.73 34.84 -18.72
CA LEU A 165 -50.88 35.95 -19.19
C LEU A 165 -50.21 36.72 -18.04
N GLU A 166 -50.88 36.93 -16.91
CA GLU A 166 -50.27 37.54 -15.71
C GLU A 166 -49.33 36.55 -15.00
N GLU A 167 -49.70 35.26 -14.90
CA GLU A 167 -48.81 34.18 -14.46
C GLU A 167 -47.52 34.14 -15.30
N LEU A 168 -47.65 34.24 -16.63
CA LEU A 168 -46.50 34.24 -17.53
C LEU A 168 -45.62 35.49 -17.38
N VAL A 169 -46.20 36.67 -17.14
CA VAL A 169 -45.41 37.87 -16.79
C VAL A 169 -44.64 37.61 -15.51
N GLU A 170 -45.27 37.06 -14.48
CA GLU A 170 -44.61 36.87 -13.19
C GLU A 170 -43.55 35.75 -13.20
N ILE A 171 -43.76 34.66 -13.95
CA ILE A 171 -42.73 33.64 -14.24
C ILE A 171 -41.53 34.28 -14.97
N MET A 172 -41.79 35.15 -15.95
CA MET A 172 -40.72 35.83 -16.68
C MET A 172 -39.99 36.88 -15.82
N ASN A 173 -40.67 37.50 -14.85
CA ASN A 173 -40.02 38.33 -13.82
C ASN A 173 -39.14 37.44 -12.91
N CYS A 174 -39.68 36.34 -12.37
CA CYS A 174 -38.96 35.42 -11.47
C CYS A 174 -37.73 34.77 -12.14
N ARG A 175 -37.78 34.54 -13.46
CA ARG A 175 -36.62 34.11 -14.25
C ARG A 175 -35.47 35.13 -14.23
N GLU A 176 -35.80 36.42 -14.25
CA GLU A 176 -34.84 37.53 -14.33
C GLU A 176 -34.42 38.05 -12.94
N GLU A 177 -35.31 38.00 -11.94
CA GLU A 177 -35.08 38.39 -10.54
C GLU A 177 -34.42 37.28 -9.70
N LEU A 178 -34.89 36.02 -9.83
CA LEU A 178 -34.55 34.90 -8.93
C LEU A 178 -33.77 33.78 -9.62
N GLY A 179 -33.49 33.90 -10.93
CA GLY A 179 -32.86 32.84 -11.72
C GLY A 179 -33.72 31.59 -11.92
N GLN A 180 -35.04 31.69 -11.74
CA GLN A 180 -35.98 30.57 -11.88
C GLN A 180 -35.82 29.88 -13.25
N THR A 181 -35.71 28.55 -13.25
CA THR A 181 -35.59 27.79 -14.51
C THR A 181 -36.95 27.70 -15.19
N VAL A 182 -37.06 28.17 -16.43
CA VAL A 182 -38.31 28.13 -17.20
C VAL A 182 -38.20 27.16 -18.37
N ILE A 183 -39.14 26.22 -18.47
CA ILE A 183 -39.28 25.26 -19.56
C ILE A 183 -40.54 25.59 -20.35
N ALA A 184 -40.39 25.85 -21.65
CA ALA A 184 -41.52 26.07 -22.55
C ALA A 184 -41.97 24.74 -23.18
N ILE A 185 -43.29 24.52 -23.25
CA ILE A 185 -43.91 23.40 -23.96
C ILE A 185 -44.94 23.96 -24.92
N PHE A 186 -44.69 23.83 -26.23
CA PHE A 186 -45.54 24.27 -27.31
C PHE A 186 -46.47 23.13 -27.72
N TYR A 187 -47.66 23.10 -27.12
CA TYR A 187 -48.64 22.02 -27.29
C TYR A 187 -49.63 22.36 -28.39
N LYS A 188 -49.46 21.71 -29.55
CA LYS A 188 -50.28 21.89 -30.77
C LYS A 188 -50.31 23.35 -31.24
N VAL A 189 -49.19 24.06 -31.02
CA VAL A 189 -48.92 25.46 -31.37
C VAL A 189 -47.48 25.58 -31.88
N ASP A 190 -47.26 26.45 -32.87
CA ASP A 190 -45.92 26.80 -33.35
C ASP A 190 -45.35 28.01 -32.57
N PRO A 191 -44.08 27.99 -32.09
CA PRO A 191 -43.51 29.10 -31.33
C PRO A 191 -43.48 30.43 -32.10
N SER A 192 -43.38 30.40 -33.43
CA SER A 192 -43.39 31.62 -34.25
C SER A 192 -44.76 32.31 -34.24
N HIS A 193 -45.86 31.55 -34.07
CA HIS A 193 -47.19 32.11 -33.86
C HIS A 193 -47.31 32.79 -32.48
N VAL A 194 -46.70 32.22 -31.44
CA VAL A 194 -46.60 32.84 -30.11
C VAL A 194 -45.74 34.11 -30.18
N LYS A 195 -44.53 34.03 -30.73
CA LYS A 195 -43.57 35.14 -30.79
C LYS A 195 -44.07 36.33 -31.62
N LYS A 196 -44.65 36.05 -32.80
CA LYS A 196 -45.14 37.10 -33.71
C LYS A 196 -46.58 37.53 -33.41
N LEU A 197 -47.30 36.82 -32.54
CA LEU A 197 -48.74 36.97 -32.29
C LEU A 197 -49.55 36.85 -33.60
N THR A 198 -49.28 35.80 -34.35
CA THR A 198 -49.90 35.46 -35.65
C THR A 198 -50.68 34.15 -35.58
N GLY A 199 -51.43 33.84 -36.65
CA GLY A 199 -52.35 32.69 -36.68
C GLY A 199 -53.43 32.76 -35.60
N ASP A 200 -54.00 31.60 -35.26
CA ASP A 200 -55.08 31.46 -34.28
C ASP A 200 -54.71 32.05 -32.91
N PHE A 201 -53.50 31.74 -32.42
CA PHE A 201 -52.99 32.20 -31.13
C PHE A 201 -52.97 33.74 -31.08
N GLY A 202 -52.54 34.37 -32.17
CA GLY A 202 -52.58 35.82 -32.33
C GLY A 202 -54.00 36.41 -32.40
N GLU A 203 -54.97 35.70 -32.97
CA GLU A 203 -56.36 36.14 -32.98
C GLU A 203 -57.01 36.06 -31.59
N VAL A 204 -56.77 34.96 -30.88
CA VAL A 204 -57.19 34.78 -29.49
C VAL A 204 -56.58 35.87 -28.61
N PHE A 205 -55.27 36.14 -28.73
CA PHE A 205 -54.61 37.23 -28.00
C PHE A 205 -55.22 38.60 -28.29
N ARG A 206 -55.51 38.92 -29.56
CA ARG A 206 -56.16 40.20 -29.93
C ARG A 206 -57.50 40.38 -29.22
N LYS A 207 -58.35 39.36 -29.21
CA LYS A 207 -59.65 39.38 -28.52
C LYS A 207 -59.50 39.61 -27.00
N THR A 208 -58.52 38.97 -26.35
CA THR A 208 -58.21 39.18 -24.92
C THR A 208 -57.74 40.61 -24.61
N CYS A 209 -57.12 41.29 -25.58
CA CYS A 209 -56.65 42.66 -25.45
C CYS A 209 -57.74 43.73 -25.67
N GLU A 210 -58.93 43.35 -26.15
CA GLU A 210 -60.02 44.30 -26.34
C GLU A 210 -60.47 44.90 -24.98
N GLY A 211 -60.49 46.23 -24.91
CA GLY A 211 -60.80 46.97 -23.68
C GLY A 211 -59.74 46.90 -22.57
N LYS A 212 -58.48 46.53 -22.86
CA LYS A 212 -57.37 46.52 -21.87
C LYS A 212 -56.47 47.75 -21.97
N ALA A 213 -55.74 48.05 -20.89
CA ALA A 213 -54.81 49.16 -20.89
C ALA A 213 -53.57 48.87 -21.76
N LYS A 214 -53.03 49.88 -22.45
CA LYS A 214 -51.87 49.71 -23.35
C LYS A 214 -50.66 49.08 -22.67
N GLU A 215 -50.39 49.40 -21.40
CA GLU A 215 -49.28 48.80 -20.64
C GLU A 215 -49.55 47.35 -20.19
N GLU A 216 -50.80 46.93 -19.94
CA GLU A 216 -51.12 45.51 -19.73
C GLU A 216 -50.77 44.70 -20.98
N ILE A 217 -51.26 45.17 -22.13
CA ILE A 217 -51.00 44.56 -23.45
C ILE A 217 -49.48 44.53 -23.74
N ARG A 218 -48.74 45.57 -23.36
CA ARG A 218 -47.28 45.65 -23.54
C ARG A 218 -46.55 44.60 -22.68
N ARG A 219 -46.90 44.45 -21.41
CA ARG A 219 -46.34 43.41 -20.52
C ARG A 219 -46.60 42.00 -21.07
N TRP A 220 -47.85 41.66 -21.40
CA TRP A 220 -48.18 40.32 -21.90
C TRP A 220 -47.47 40.00 -23.22
N LYS A 221 -47.40 40.97 -24.16
CA LYS A 221 -46.66 40.79 -25.41
C LYS A 221 -45.18 40.53 -25.16
N GLN A 222 -44.54 41.28 -24.27
CA GLN A 222 -43.13 41.08 -23.93
C GLN A 222 -42.88 39.72 -23.28
N ALA A 223 -43.75 39.26 -22.38
CA ALA A 223 -43.61 37.95 -21.75
C ALA A 223 -43.81 36.78 -22.76
N LEU A 224 -44.80 36.90 -23.66
CA LEU A 224 -45.03 35.95 -24.76
C LEU A 224 -43.85 35.91 -25.76
N GLU A 225 -43.29 37.07 -26.11
CA GLU A 225 -42.11 37.14 -26.99
C GLU A 225 -40.86 36.56 -26.32
N LYS A 226 -40.64 36.79 -25.02
CA LYS A 226 -39.53 36.21 -24.26
C LYS A 226 -39.67 34.69 -24.13
N VAL A 227 -40.82 34.15 -23.70
CA VAL A 227 -41.00 32.69 -23.54
C VAL A 227 -40.89 31.95 -24.87
N ALA A 228 -41.34 32.55 -25.97
CA ALA A 228 -41.21 31.98 -27.31
C ALA A 228 -39.78 32.02 -27.91
N THR A 229 -38.79 32.47 -27.15
CA THR A 229 -37.36 32.30 -27.47
C THR A 229 -36.65 31.25 -26.60
N ILE A 230 -37.34 30.67 -25.62
CA ILE A 230 -36.81 29.57 -24.82
C ILE A 230 -36.87 28.29 -25.65
N ALA A 231 -35.72 27.62 -25.82
CA ALA A 231 -35.67 26.28 -26.40
C ALA A 231 -36.47 25.32 -25.52
N GLY A 232 -37.45 24.64 -26.11
CA GLY A 232 -38.46 23.88 -25.39
C GLY A 232 -39.06 22.77 -26.23
N TYR A 233 -40.11 22.13 -25.71
CA TYR A 233 -40.70 20.93 -26.29
C TYR A 233 -41.83 21.26 -27.25
N HIS A 234 -41.76 20.77 -28.50
CA HIS A 234 -42.80 20.97 -29.52
C HIS A 234 -43.58 19.67 -29.70
N SER A 235 -44.90 19.64 -29.45
CA SER A 235 -45.66 18.38 -29.56
C SER A 235 -45.70 17.79 -30.98
N CYS A 236 -45.44 18.60 -32.01
CA CYS A 236 -45.39 18.16 -33.41
C CYS A 236 -44.10 17.42 -33.79
N ASN A 237 -43.07 17.43 -32.91
CA ASN A 237 -41.78 16.79 -33.16
C ASN A 237 -41.68 15.38 -32.53
N TRP A 238 -42.72 14.94 -31.81
CA TRP A 238 -42.75 13.66 -31.09
C TRP A 238 -43.74 12.69 -31.75
N VAL A 239 -43.43 11.39 -31.68
CA VAL A 239 -44.25 10.32 -32.27
C VAL A 239 -45.55 10.11 -31.47
N ASP A 240 -45.49 10.29 -30.15
CA ASP A 240 -46.63 10.23 -29.24
C ASP A 240 -46.41 11.13 -28.01
N GLU A 241 -47.51 11.42 -27.29
CA GLU A 241 -47.49 12.30 -26.12
C GLU A 241 -46.87 11.64 -24.87
N ALA A 242 -46.77 10.31 -24.79
CA ALA A 242 -46.23 9.62 -23.62
C ALA A 242 -44.68 9.64 -23.61
N ALA A 243 -44.04 9.40 -24.77
CA ALA A 243 -42.59 9.55 -24.93
C ALA A 243 -42.14 11.00 -24.64
N MET A 244 -42.91 11.99 -25.12
CA MET A 244 -42.68 13.41 -24.83
C MET A 244 -42.76 13.72 -23.33
N ILE A 245 -43.74 13.14 -22.61
CA ILE A 245 -43.89 13.31 -21.16
C ILE A 245 -42.77 12.61 -20.39
N GLU A 246 -42.35 11.41 -20.80
CA GLU A 246 -41.25 10.69 -20.15
C GLU A 246 -39.93 11.47 -20.25
N ASP A 247 -39.64 12.08 -21.40
CA ASP A 247 -38.45 12.92 -21.58
C ASP A 247 -38.54 14.21 -20.76
N ILE A 248 -39.66 14.96 -20.83
CA ILE A 248 -39.88 16.18 -20.02
C ILE A 248 -39.72 15.88 -18.52
N CYS A 249 -40.35 14.81 -18.03
CA CYS A 249 -40.26 14.43 -16.62
C CYS A 249 -38.86 13.92 -16.22
N THR A 250 -38.04 13.47 -17.17
CA THR A 250 -36.66 13.05 -16.95
C THR A 250 -35.70 14.24 -17.00
N ASP A 251 -35.87 15.19 -17.92
CA ASP A 251 -35.11 16.45 -17.95
C ASP A 251 -35.35 17.27 -16.68
N VAL A 252 -36.60 17.43 -16.24
CA VAL A 252 -36.93 18.09 -14.95
C VAL A 252 -36.26 17.38 -13.77
N TYR A 253 -36.37 16.05 -13.68
CA TYR A 253 -35.71 15.26 -12.62
C TYR A 253 -34.19 15.45 -12.62
N ASN A 254 -33.56 15.47 -13.81
CA ASN A 254 -32.14 15.68 -13.97
C ASN A 254 -31.72 17.13 -13.63
N LYS A 255 -32.51 18.15 -13.97
CA LYS A 255 -32.22 19.54 -13.56
C LYS A 255 -32.30 19.72 -12.05
N LEU A 256 -33.26 19.07 -11.39
CA LEU A 256 -33.37 19.07 -9.92
C LEU A 256 -32.14 18.38 -9.30
N ASN A 257 -31.82 17.15 -9.72
CA ASN A 257 -30.70 16.38 -9.17
C ASN A 257 -29.33 16.97 -9.48
N ASN A 258 -29.11 17.57 -10.67
CA ASN A 258 -27.83 18.20 -11.01
C ASN A 258 -27.57 19.49 -10.19
N SER A 259 -28.60 20.06 -9.55
CA SER A 259 -28.47 21.13 -8.57
C SER A 259 -28.22 20.64 -7.13
N ALA A 260 -28.12 19.33 -6.93
CA ALA A 260 -27.84 18.67 -5.66
C ALA A 260 -26.64 17.71 -5.82
N GLN A 261 -25.42 18.28 -5.85
CA GLN A 261 -24.21 17.48 -5.64
C GLN A 261 -24.24 16.94 -4.21
N SER A 262 -24.17 15.61 -4.08
CA SER A 262 -24.09 14.93 -2.78
C SER A 262 -22.67 15.12 -2.22
N SER A 263 -22.56 15.93 -1.16
CA SER A 263 -21.32 16.12 -0.40
C SER A 263 -21.03 15.00 0.59
N ASP A 264 -21.89 13.97 0.64
CA ASP A 264 -21.79 12.82 1.55
C ASP A 264 -20.49 12.02 1.38
N PHE A 265 -19.81 12.20 0.24
CA PHE A 265 -18.57 11.51 -0.13
C PHE A 265 -17.32 12.40 -0.07
N ASP A 266 -17.45 13.73 0.06
CA ASP A 266 -16.32 14.67 0.04
C ASP A 266 -15.34 14.46 1.21
N ASN A 267 -15.85 13.93 2.33
CA ASN A 267 -15.09 13.62 3.54
C ASN A 267 -14.38 12.25 3.50
N LEU A 268 -14.46 11.50 2.39
CA LEU A 268 -13.84 10.18 2.27
C LEU A 268 -12.42 10.25 1.67
N VAL A 269 -11.50 9.55 2.31
CA VAL A 269 -10.09 9.39 1.89
C VAL A 269 -9.95 8.07 1.08
N GLY A 270 -8.92 7.96 0.24
CA GLY A 270 -8.52 6.72 -0.46
C GLY A 270 -9.45 6.18 -1.56
N MET A 271 -10.73 6.56 -1.58
CA MET A 271 -11.77 5.93 -2.40
C MET A 271 -11.43 5.83 -3.90
N ARG A 272 -10.69 6.79 -4.47
CA ARG A 272 -10.25 6.74 -5.88
C ARG A 272 -9.41 5.49 -6.18
N ALA A 273 -8.49 5.10 -5.30
CA ALA A 273 -7.65 3.93 -5.48
C ALA A 273 -8.49 2.63 -5.49
N HIS A 274 -9.51 2.56 -4.63
CA HIS A 274 -10.46 1.44 -4.62
C HIS A 274 -11.34 1.42 -5.89
N MET A 275 -11.84 2.56 -6.37
CA MET A 275 -12.65 2.62 -7.60
C MET A 275 -11.84 2.16 -8.81
N THR A 276 -10.62 2.67 -9.02
CA THR A 276 -9.77 2.24 -10.15
C THR A 276 -9.41 0.75 -10.10
N LYS A 277 -9.24 0.16 -8.92
CA LYS A 277 -9.07 -1.31 -8.79
C LYS A 277 -10.37 -2.06 -9.14
N LEU A 278 -11.53 -1.57 -8.72
CA LEU A 278 -12.84 -2.20 -8.98
C LEU A 278 -13.28 -2.07 -10.46
N GLU A 279 -13.00 -0.95 -11.12
CA GLU A 279 -13.28 -0.70 -12.54
C GLU A 279 -12.69 -1.81 -13.44
N LEU A 280 -11.46 -2.26 -13.14
CA LEU A 280 -10.76 -3.34 -13.86
C LEU A 280 -11.41 -4.73 -13.68
N LEU A 281 -12.13 -4.96 -12.58
CA LEU A 281 -12.88 -6.18 -12.30
C LEU A 281 -14.30 -6.11 -12.88
N LEU A 282 -14.91 -4.93 -12.84
CA LEU A 282 -16.23 -4.64 -13.39
C LEU A 282 -16.26 -4.76 -14.91
N ARG A 283 -15.24 -4.24 -15.62
CA ARG A 283 -15.15 -4.30 -17.10
C ARG A 283 -16.46 -3.93 -17.78
N LEU A 284 -16.90 -2.68 -17.61
CA LEU A 284 -18.27 -2.26 -17.96
C LEU A 284 -18.60 -2.42 -19.47
N ASP A 285 -17.58 -2.47 -20.32
CA ASP A 285 -17.65 -2.77 -21.76
C ASP A 285 -18.01 -4.24 -22.08
N SER A 286 -17.94 -5.14 -21.10
CA SER A 286 -18.24 -6.57 -21.28
C SER A 286 -19.74 -6.86 -21.14
N ASN A 287 -20.32 -7.54 -22.14
CA ASN A 287 -21.69 -8.05 -22.10
C ASN A 287 -21.86 -9.31 -21.22
N GLU A 288 -20.80 -9.81 -20.58
CA GLU A 288 -20.90 -10.84 -19.54
C GLU A 288 -21.81 -10.41 -18.39
N VAL A 289 -22.40 -11.37 -17.67
CA VAL A 289 -22.90 -11.16 -16.30
C VAL A 289 -21.75 -11.49 -15.37
N ARG A 290 -21.38 -10.55 -14.48
CA ARG A 290 -20.25 -10.74 -13.55
C ARG A 290 -20.71 -10.65 -12.09
N MET A 291 -20.28 -11.61 -11.27
CA MET A 291 -20.42 -11.62 -9.82
C MET A 291 -19.06 -11.35 -9.17
N ILE A 292 -18.97 -10.30 -8.35
CA ILE A 292 -17.73 -9.82 -7.73
C ILE A 292 -17.88 -9.83 -6.19
N GLY A 293 -16.95 -10.47 -5.50
CA GLY A 293 -16.90 -10.47 -4.03
C GLY A 293 -16.00 -9.36 -3.49
N ILE A 294 -16.50 -8.51 -2.59
CA ILE A 294 -15.70 -7.54 -1.82
C ILE A 294 -15.44 -8.13 -0.42
N TRP A 295 -14.18 -8.44 -0.12
CA TRP A 295 -13.75 -9.14 1.09
C TRP A 295 -12.78 -8.31 1.95
N GLY A 296 -12.79 -8.55 3.26
CA GLY A 296 -11.88 -7.92 4.23
C GLY A 296 -12.49 -7.81 5.64
N PRO A 297 -11.74 -7.31 6.64
CA PRO A 297 -12.16 -7.29 8.04
C PRO A 297 -13.39 -6.41 8.34
N SER A 298 -14.00 -6.62 9.51
CA SER A 298 -15.08 -5.77 10.01
C SER A 298 -14.56 -4.35 10.26
N GLY A 299 -15.28 -3.31 9.81
CA GLY A 299 -14.85 -1.92 9.94
C GLY A 299 -13.90 -1.37 8.86
N ILE A 300 -13.44 -2.19 7.91
CA ILE A 300 -12.51 -1.77 6.83
C ILE A 300 -13.12 -0.85 5.75
N GLY A 301 -14.44 -0.59 5.82
CA GLY A 301 -15.12 0.28 4.84
C GLY A 301 -15.72 -0.41 3.61
N LYS A 302 -15.81 -1.75 3.55
CA LYS A 302 -16.44 -2.50 2.42
C LYS A 302 -17.77 -1.89 1.94
N SER A 303 -18.68 -1.62 2.87
CA SER A 303 -20.01 -1.05 2.59
C SER A 303 -19.92 0.39 2.07
N THR A 304 -18.95 1.16 2.55
CA THR A 304 -18.64 2.52 2.06
C THR A 304 -18.15 2.48 0.62
N ILE A 305 -17.17 1.61 0.31
CA ILE A 305 -16.65 1.39 -1.04
C ILE A 305 -17.79 0.99 -1.98
N ALA A 306 -18.62 0.04 -1.57
CA ALA A 306 -19.78 -0.37 -2.34
C ALA A 306 -20.79 0.78 -2.56
N ARG A 307 -21.03 1.64 -1.56
CA ARG A 307 -21.96 2.78 -1.65
C ARG A 307 -21.43 3.88 -2.58
N VAL A 308 -20.14 4.19 -2.55
CA VAL A 308 -19.48 5.09 -3.53
C VAL A 308 -19.65 4.53 -4.94
N LEU A 309 -19.35 3.25 -5.14
CA LEU A 309 -19.47 2.57 -6.43
C LEU A 309 -20.91 2.58 -6.97
N PHE A 310 -21.90 2.38 -6.09
CA PHE A 310 -23.31 2.49 -6.45
C PHE A 310 -23.70 3.91 -6.86
N SER A 311 -23.25 4.91 -6.11
CA SER A 311 -23.48 6.33 -6.41
C SER A 311 -22.94 6.72 -7.79
N GLN A 312 -21.72 6.24 -8.11
CA GLN A 312 -21.04 6.47 -9.39
C GLN A 312 -21.74 5.76 -10.57
N TYR A 313 -22.06 4.46 -10.45
CA TYR A 313 -22.45 3.63 -11.59
C TYR A 313 -23.93 3.28 -11.73
N SER A 314 -24.77 3.48 -10.71
CA SER A 314 -26.20 3.10 -10.72
C SER A 314 -27.02 3.64 -11.90
N ARG A 315 -26.59 4.77 -12.48
CA ARG A 315 -27.25 5.45 -13.61
C ARG A 315 -26.97 4.82 -14.98
N GLU A 316 -25.96 3.94 -15.10
CA GLU A 316 -25.62 3.26 -16.36
C GLU A 316 -26.41 1.95 -16.59
N PHE A 317 -27.15 1.49 -15.58
CA PHE A 317 -27.86 0.23 -15.58
C PHE A 317 -29.37 0.46 -15.70
N GLN A 318 -30.08 -0.47 -16.35
CA GLN A 318 -31.53 -0.37 -16.52
C GLN A 318 -32.27 -0.50 -15.18
N PHE A 319 -31.69 -1.25 -14.26
CA PHE A 319 -32.12 -1.34 -12.88
C PHE A 319 -30.92 -1.37 -11.94
N SER A 320 -31.05 -0.71 -10.79
CA SER A 320 -30.01 -0.70 -9.75
C SER A 320 -30.64 -0.85 -8.37
N VAL A 321 -29.99 -1.62 -7.48
CA VAL A 321 -30.48 -1.90 -6.12
C VAL A 321 -29.33 -2.11 -5.13
N PHE A 322 -29.48 -1.60 -3.91
CA PHE A 322 -28.52 -1.75 -2.82
C PHE A 322 -29.20 -2.35 -1.58
N MET A 323 -28.95 -3.63 -1.33
CA MET A 323 -29.48 -4.35 -0.17
C MET A 323 -28.56 -4.17 1.04
N GLU A 324 -28.76 -3.09 1.82
CA GLU A 324 -27.94 -2.79 3.00
C GLU A 324 -28.13 -3.81 4.14
N ASN A 325 -27.02 -4.32 4.69
CA ASN A 325 -26.97 -5.18 5.88
C ASN A 325 -27.93 -6.39 5.86
N ILE A 326 -27.69 -7.30 4.92
CA ILE A 326 -28.48 -8.53 4.72
C ILE A 326 -28.40 -9.45 5.95
N LYS A 327 -27.22 -9.56 6.59
CA LYS A 327 -27.03 -10.30 7.85
C LYS A 327 -28.07 -9.96 8.91
N ARG A 328 -28.35 -8.66 9.15
CA ARG A 328 -29.36 -8.23 10.13
C ARG A 328 -30.80 -8.48 9.67
N ARG A 329 -31.07 -8.47 8.36
CA ARG A 329 -32.41 -8.76 7.78
C ARG A 329 -32.75 -10.26 7.70
N PHE A 330 -31.79 -11.16 7.99
CA PHE A 330 -31.94 -12.61 7.83
C PHE A 330 -31.83 -13.37 9.18
N PRO A 331 -32.83 -13.20 10.08
CA PRO A 331 -32.72 -13.49 11.53
C PRO A 331 -32.53 -14.97 11.87
N ARG A 332 -31.72 -15.24 12.91
CA ARG A 332 -31.43 -16.58 13.46
C ARG A 332 -32.15 -16.80 14.80
N PRO A 333 -32.51 -18.05 15.17
CA PRO A 333 -32.39 -19.28 14.39
C PRO A 333 -33.50 -19.44 13.34
N TYR A 334 -33.22 -20.20 12.28
CA TYR A 334 -34.17 -20.47 11.19
C TYR A 334 -35.07 -21.67 11.53
N TYR A 335 -36.39 -21.48 11.50
CA TYR A 335 -37.38 -22.58 11.59
C TYR A 335 -37.85 -23.09 10.22
N ASP A 336 -37.72 -22.26 9.17
CA ASP A 336 -37.92 -22.61 7.77
C ASP A 336 -36.99 -21.77 6.89
N GLU A 337 -36.22 -22.41 6.01
CA GLU A 337 -35.33 -21.74 5.05
C GLU A 337 -36.10 -21.11 3.89
N TYR A 338 -37.25 -21.68 3.50
CA TYR A 338 -37.95 -21.27 2.28
C TYR A 338 -38.63 -19.91 2.46
N SER A 339 -39.35 -19.70 3.55
CA SER A 339 -39.96 -18.40 3.88
C SER A 339 -38.91 -17.30 4.09
N ALA A 340 -37.77 -17.61 4.74
CA ALA A 340 -36.67 -16.66 4.89
C ALA A 340 -36.09 -16.23 3.52
N LYS A 341 -35.79 -17.19 2.63
CA LYS A 341 -35.38 -16.90 1.24
C LYS A 341 -36.45 -16.10 0.48
N LEU A 342 -37.73 -16.42 0.68
CA LEU A 342 -38.86 -15.77 -0.01
C LEU A 342 -39.10 -14.33 0.47
N GLN A 343 -38.85 -14.04 1.75
CA GLN A 343 -38.92 -12.69 2.31
C GLN A 343 -37.80 -11.81 1.76
N LEU A 344 -36.55 -12.31 1.79
CA LEU A 344 -35.40 -11.59 1.25
C LEU A 344 -35.54 -11.31 -0.27
N GLN A 345 -36.10 -12.27 -1.03
CA GLN A 345 -36.39 -12.07 -2.46
C GLN A 345 -37.50 -11.03 -2.70
N LYS A 346 -38.51 -10.91 -1.82
CA LYS A 346 -39.55 -9.87 -1.92
C LYS A 346 -38.95 -8.47 -1.76
N GLU A 347 -38.11 -8.28 -0.75
CA GLU A 347 -37.48 -7.01 -0.45
C GLU A 347 -36.52 -6.55 -1.56
N PHE A 348 -35.71 -7.47 -2.11
CA PHE A 348 -34.90 -7.20 -3.30
C PHE A 348 -35.74 -6.76 -4.50
N MET A 349 -36.86 -7.44 -4.75
CA MET A 349 -37.70 -7.16 -5.92
C MET A 349 -38.59 -5.91 -5.76
N SER A 350 -39.01 -5.55 -4.55
CA SER A 350 -39.78 -4.31 -4.34
C SER A 350 -38.91 -3.07 -4.55
N GLN A 351 -37.66 -3.10 -4.09
CA GLN A 351 -36.68 -2.04 -4.33
C GLN A 351 -36.34 -1.92 -5.83
N ILE A 352 -36.00 -3.03 -6.51
CA ILE A 352 -35.53 -2.97 -7.91
C ILE A 352 -36.64 -2.62 -8.93
N ILE A 353 -37.91 -2.94 -8.64
CA ILE A 353 -39.06 -2.60 -9.51
C ILE A 353 -39.79 -1.32 -9.05
N ASN A 354 -39.41 -0.78 -7.89
CA ASN A 354 -40.03 0.37 -7.24
C ASN A 354 -41.57 0.25 -7.12
N ARG A 355 -42.01 -0.91 -6.59
CA ARG A 355 -43.42 -1.24 -6.32
C ARG A 355 -43.56 -2.04 -5.03
N GLU A 356 -44.27 -1.49 -4.06
CA GLU A 356 -44.43 -2.10 -2.73
C GLU A 356 -45.41 -3.31 -2.74
N ASP A 357 -46.45 -3.29 -3.59
CA ASP A 357 -47.51 -4.31 -3.63
C ASP A 357 -47.13 -5.68 -4.22
N MET A 358 -45.85 -5.97 -4.48
CA MET A 358 -45.48 -7.10 -5.36
C MET A 358 -45.56 -8.48 -4.69
N LYS A 359 -46.65 -9.21 -4.97
CA LYS A 359 -46.93 -10.57 -4.45
C LYS A 359 -46.05 -11.66 -5.07
N ILE A 360 -44.84 -11.86 -4.57
CA ILE A 360 -44.03 -13.06 -4.87
C ILE A 360 -44.60 -14.29 -4.16
N GLN A 361 -44.79 -15.37 -4.92
CA GLN A 361 -45.29 -16.67 -4.44
C GLN A 361 -44.23 -17.81 -4.50
N HIS A 362 -43.19 -17.67 -5.31
CA HIS A 362 -42.13 -18.67 -5.50
C HIS A 362 -40.75 -18.01 -5.71
N LEU A 363 -39.68 -18.74 -5.38
CA LEU A 363 -38.29 -18.26 -5.45
C LEU A 363 -37.72 -18.08 -6.88
N GLY A 364 -38.54 -18.26 -7.94
CA GLY A 364 -38.12 -18.11 -9.33
C GLY A 364 -38.29 -16.70 -9.90
N VAL A 365 -38.96 -15.80 -9.17
CA VAL A 365 -39.42 -14.51 -9.72
C VAL A 365 -38.26 -13.57 -10.12
N VAL A 366 -37.07 -13.73 -9.56
CA VAL A 366 -35.86 -13.00 -10.02
C VAL A 366 -35.48 -13.45 -11.43
N GLU A 367 -35.30 -14.77 -11.63
CA GLU A 367 -34.93 -15.38 -12.92
C GLU A 367 -35.95 -15.04 -14.01
N ASP A 368 -37.25 -15.15 -13.70
CA ASP A 368 -38.34 -14.85 -14.64
C ASP A 368 -38.41 -13.36 -15.07
N ARG A 369 -37.84 -12.44 -14.28
CA ARG A 369 -37.99 -10.98 -14.48
C ARG A 369 -36.72 -10.27 -14.94
N LEU A 370 -35.54 -10.73 -14.52
CA LEU A 370 -34.27 -10.01 -14.72
C LEU A 370 -33.32 -10.65 -15.74
N LYS A 371 -33.55 -11.90 -16.18
CA LYS A 371 -32.73 -12.63 -17.17
C LYS A 371 -32.50 -11.90 -18.51
N ASP A 372 -33.34 -10.93 -18.85
CA ASP A 372 -33.28 -10.15 -20.09
C ASP A 372 -32.94 -8.66 -19.83
N LYS A 373 -32.46 -8.31 -18.63
CA LYS A 373 -32.27 -6.92 -18.14
C LYS A 373 -30.85 -6.66 -17.64
N ARG A 374 -30.32 -5.45 -17.89
CA ARG A 374 -29.00 -5.00 -17.40
C ARG A 374 -29.13 -4.45 -15.97
N VAL A 375 -28.66 -5.20 -14.98
CA VAL A 375 -28.86 -4.94 -13.54
C VAL A 375 -27.54 -4.64 -12.82
N LEU A 376 -27.53 -3.64 -11.94
CA LEU A 376 -26.52 -3.47 -10.89
C LEU A 376 -27.12 -3.83 -9.52
N ALA A 377 -26.66 -4.92 -8.91
CA ALA A 377 -27.15 -5.37 -7.60
C ALA A 377 -26.01 -5.42 -6.59
N ILE A 378 -26.14 -4.68 -5.48
CA ILE A 378 -25.20 -4.77 -4.35
C ILE A 378 -25.88 -5.46 -3.17
N LEU A 379 -25.21 -6.48 -2.64
CA LEU A 379 -25.63 -7.33 -1.54
C LEU A 379 -24.64 -7.13 -0.38
N ASP A 380 -25.02 -6.37 0.64
CA ASP A 380 -24.09 -5.88 1.67
C ASP A 380 -24.20 -6.63 3.01
N ASP A 381 -23.05 -6.88 3.64
CA ASP A 381 -22.82 -7.75 4.81
C ASP A 381 -23.58 -9.09 4.69
N VAL A 382 -23.16 -9.89 3.70
CA VAL A 382 -23.61 -11.27 3.51
C VAL A 382 -22.79 -12.20 4.40
N ASP A 383 -23.45 -13.04 5.20
CA ASP A 383 -22.82 -13.96 6.16
C ASP A 383 -23.29 -15.42 6.03
N HIS A 384 -24.15 -15.74 5.06
CA HIS A 384 -24.61 -17.11 4.82
C HIS A 384 -24.98 -17.38 3.36
N SER A 385 -24.62 -18.55 2.83
CA SER A 385 -24.87 -18.94 1.43
C SER A 385 -26.35 -18.88 1.03
N LEU A 386 -27.27 -19.18 1.95
CA LEU A 386 -28.72 -19.10 1.73
C LEU A 386 -29.20 -17.70 1.30
N GLN A 387 -28.50 -16.63 1.70
CA GLN A 387 -28.79 -15.24 1.32
C GLN A 387 -28.48 -15.01 -0.17
N ILE A 388 -27.31 -15.47 -0.62
CA ILE A 388 -26.89 -15.43 -2.04
C ILE A 388 -27.86 -16.27 -2.88
N GLU A 389 -28.24 -17.46 -2.41
CA GLU A 389 -29.20 -18.32 -3.11
C GLU A 389 -30.63 -17.77 -3.20
N ALA A 390 -31.00 -16.78 -2.38
CA ALA A 390 -32.30 -16.12 -2.47
C ALA A 390 -32.37 -15.08 -3.60
N ILE A 391 -31.25 -14.42 -3.90
CA ILE A 391 -31.20 -13.23 -4.77
C ILE A 391 -30.40 -13.47 -6.06
N ALA A 392 -29.23 -14.09 -5.96
CA ALA A 392 -28.24 -14.20 -7.03
C ALA A 392 -27.70 -15.64 -7.13
N LYS A 393 -28.63 -16.60 -7.21
CA LYS A 393 -28.28 -18.03 -7.15
C LYS A 393 -27.37 -18.45 -8.31
N GLU A 394 -27.62 -17.97 -9.53
CA GLU A 394 -26.93 -18.35 -10.76
C GLU A 394 -26.88 -17.16 -11.74
N ALA A 395 -25.79 -16.98 -12.50
CA ALA A 395 -25.62 -15.80 -13.37
C ALA A 395 -26.73 -15.61 -14.43
N ARG A 396 -27.34 -16.70 -14.91
CA ARG A 396 -28.47 -16.65 -15.87
C ARG A 396 -29.76 -16.02 -15.32
N TRP A 397 -29.79 -15.65 -14.03
CA TRP A 397 -30.90 -14.88 -13.45
C TRP A 397 -30.91 -13.42 -13.89
N PHE A 398 -29.84 -12.92 -14.52
CA PHE A 398 -29.67 -11.54 -14.96
C PHE A 398 -29.29 -11.48 -16.44
N GLY A 399 -29.62 -10.37 -17.12
CA GLY A 399 -29.34 -10.18 -18.54
C GLY A 399 -27.94 -9.65 -18.84
N PRO A 400 -27.54 -9.64 -20.13
CA PRO A 400 -26.20 -9.22 -20.56
C PRO A 400 -25.75 -7.87 -19.98
N GLY A 401 -24.48 -7.78 -19.61
CA GLY A 401 -23.87 -6.58 -19.04
C GLY A 401 -24.25 -6.28 -17.59
N SER A 402 -24.87 -7.22 -16.86
CA SER A 402 -25.23 -7.06 -15.44
C SER A 402 -24.04 -7.26 -14.50
N ARG A 403 -24.07 -6.59 -13.34
CA ARG A 403 -23.03 -6.65 -12.29
C ARG A 403 -23.69 -6.92 -10.93
N ILE A 404 -23.21 -7.96 -10.25
CA ILE A 404 -23.67 -8.34 -8.92
C ILE A 404 -22.48 -8.28 -7.98
N ILE A 405 -22.61 -7.57 -6.87
CA ILE A 405 -21.50 -7.25 -5.96
C ILE A 405 -21.89 -7.71 -4.56
N ILE A 406 -21.04 -8.51 -3.92
CA ILE A 406 -21.33 -9.14 -2.63
C ILE A 406 -20.27 -8.69 -1.63
N THR A 407 -20.65 -7.91 -0.61
CA THR A 407 -19.73 -7.55 0.48
C THR A 407 -19.81 -8.60 1.60
N THR A 408 -18.67 -9.09 2.08
CA THR A 408 -18.62 -10.07 3.17
C THR A 408 -17.32 -10.02 3.97
N GLN A 409 -17.36 -10.61 5.15
CA GLN A 409 -16.21 -10.84 6.02
C GLN A 409 -15.66 -12.27 5.85
N ASP A 410 -16.42 -13.18 5.24
CA ASP A 410 -16.11 -14.61 5.12
C ASP A 410 -15.78 -15.00 3.66
N LYS A 411 -14.49 -15.24 3.39
CA LYS A 411 -13.96 -15.64 2.07
C LYS A 411 -14.49 -17.00 1.61
N SER A 412 -14.91 -17.88 2.53
CA SER A 412 -15.43 -19.20 2.17
C SER A 412 -16.76 -19.12 1.40
N LEU A 413 -17.56 -18.06 1.63
CA LEU A 413 -18.77 -17.77 0.86
C LEU A 413 -18.46 -17.36 -0.59
N LEU A 414 -17.28 -16.76 -0.81
CA LEU A 414 -16.84 -16.30 -2.13
C LEU A 414 -16.11 -17.37 -2.94
N ASN A 415 -15.51 -18.36 -2.28
CA ASN A 415 -14.85 -19.52 -2.89
C ASN A 415 -15.81 -20.49 -3.62
N ALA A 416 -17.09 -20.13 -3.78
CA ALA A 416 -18.06 -20.91 -4.54
C ALA A 416 -17.80 -20.77 -6.07
N PRO A 417 -18.11 -21.80 -6.90
CA PRO A 417 -17.92 -21.74 -8.37
C PRO A 417 -18.87 -20.79 -9.14
N ARG A 418 -19.30 -19.69 -8.52
CA ARG A 418 -20.31 -18.74 -9.02
C ARG A 418 -19.88 -17.28 -8.92
N ILE A 419 -18.71 -16.99 -8.37
CA ILE A 419 -18.11 -15.65 -8.31
C ILE A 419 -16.89 -15.64 -9.23
N ASP A 420 -16.80 -14.62 -10.08
CA ASP A 420 -15.80 -14.54 -11.15
C ASP A 420 -14.48 -13.96 -10.64
N ASP A 421 -14.58 -12.91 -9.81
CA ASP A 421 -13.46 -12.14 -9.29
C ASP A 421 -13.69 -11.76 -7.80
N ILE A 422 -12.61 -11.70 -7.01
CA ILE A 422 -12.64 -11.27 -5.60
C ILE A 422 -11.73 -10.04 -5.44
N TYR A 423 -12.31 -8.95 -4.94
CA TYR A 423 -11.62 -7.75 -4.50
C TYR A 423 -11.34 -7.83 -3.00
N GLU A 424 -10.06 -7.83 -2.64
CA GLU A 424 -9.56 -7.81 -1.27
C GLU A 424 -9.32 -6.35 -0.85
N VAL A 425 -9.98 -5.89 0.21
CA VAL A 425 -9.85 -4.51 0.69
C VAL A 425 -8.60 -4.40 1.57
N GLU A 426 -7.53 -3.89 0.98
CA GLU A 426 -6.31 -3.45 1.65
C GLU A 426 -6.61 -2.34 2.68
N PHE A 427 -5.77 -2.26 3.72
CA PHE A 427 -5.80 -1.16 4.70
C PHE A 427 -5.31 0.16 4.06
N PRO A 428 -5.80 1.34 4.53
CA PRO A 428 -5.21 2.62 4.16
C PRO A 428 -3.75 2.70 4.66
N PRO A 429 -2.82 3.30 3.89
CA PRO A 429 -1.46 3.60 4.36
C PRO A 429 -1.47 4.68 5.47
N ASP A 430 -0.38 4.79 6.24
CA ASP A 430 -0.20 5.70 7.39
C ASP A 430 -0.70 7.14 7.15
N ASP A 431 -0.50 7.68 5.94
CA ASP A 431 -0.88 9.04 5.56
C ASP A 431 -2.39 9.16 5.31
N GLU A 432 -3.00 8.22 4.58
CA GLU A 432 -4.47 8.16 4.46
C GLU A 432 -5.15 7.86 5.80
N ALA A 433 -4.55 7.01 6.64
CA ALA A 433 -5.03 6.71 7.99
C ALA A 433 -5.03 7.98 8.88
N LEU A 434 -3.95 8.78 8.82
CA LEU A 434 -3.87 10.05 9.51
C LEU A 434 -4.86 11.09 8.94
N GLU A 435 -5.09 11.14 7.62
CA GLU A 435 -6.12 11.99 7.03
C GLU A 435 -7.52 11.59 7.53
N ILE A 436 -7.86 10.30 7.58
CA ILE A 436 -9.15 9.80 8.10
C ILE A 436 -9.34 10.23 9.55
N PHE A 437 -8.34 10.00 10.41
CA PHE A 437 -8.39 10.45 11.80
C PHE A 437 -8.57 11.97 11.91
N CYS A 438 -7.82 12.75 11.12
CA CYS A 438 -7.87 14.21 11.18
C CYS A 438 -9.20 14.79 10.67
N MET A 439 -9.82 14.17 9.66
CA MET A 439 -11.16 14.54 9.20
C MET A 439 -12.20 14.44 10.32
N TYR A 440 -12.14 13.42 11.18
CA TYR A 440 -13.05 13.26 12.31
C TYR A 440 -12.64 14.04 13.57
N ALA A 441 -11.35 14.24 13.84
CA ALA A 441 -10.88 14.98 15.01
C ALA A 441 -10.88 16.52 14.85
N PHE A 442 -10.71 17.02 13.62
CA PHE A 442 -10.50 18.44 13.35
C PHE A 442 -11.40 19.05 12.27
N GLY A 443 -12.14 18.23 11.50
CA GLY A 443 -12.91 18.65 10.32
C GLY A 443 -12.04 18.95 9.09
N GLN A 444 -10.79 18.47 9.05
CA GLN A 444 -9.82 18.76 7.99
C GLN A 444 -8.76 17.65 7.87
N LYS A 445 -8.25 17.40 6.66
CA LYS A 445 -7.29 16.32 6.34
C LYS A 445 -5.98 16.36 7.13
N SER A 446 -5.60 17.48 7.73
CA SER A 446 -4.33 17.64 8.44
C SER A 446 -4.54 18.06 9.91
N PRO A 447 -3.66 17.65 10.84
CA PRO A 447 -3.79 18.02 12.25
C PRO A 447 -3.54 19.53 12.45
N ARG A 448 -4.25 20.13 13.41
CA ARG A 448 -4.05 21.53 13.78
C ARG A 448 -2.66 21.75 14.41
N GLY A 449 -2.15 22.99 14.31
CA GLY A 449 -0.85 23.35 14.85
C GLY A 449 -0.70 22.97 16.33
N GLY A 450 0.40 22.32 16.69
CA GLY A 450 0.66 21.81 18.05
C GLY A 450 0.08 20.43 18.38
N PHE A 451 -0.81 19.88 17.54
CA PHE A 451 -1.40 18.53 17.73
C PHE A 451 -0.73 17.42 16.91
N LYS A 452 0.18 17.74 15.98
CA LYS A 452 0.70 16.78 14.98
C LYS A 452 1.25 15.48 15.60
N GLU A 453 2.06 15.57 16.65
CA GLU A 453 2.67 14.41 17.30
C GLU A 453 1.63 13.52 17.97
N LEU A 454 0.73 14.11 18.78
CA LEU A 454 -0.38 13.41 19.41
C LEU A 454 -1.33 12.78 18.38
N ALA A 455 -1.64 13.48 17.28
CA ALA A 455 -2.47 12.94 16.21
C ALA A 455 -1.84 11.72 15.54
N CYS A 456 -0.53 11.75 15.26
CA CYS A 456 0.20 10.60 14.75
C CYS A 456 0.24 9.43 15.75
N GLU A 457 0.38 9.69 17.05
CA GLU A 457 0.38 8.64 18.07
C GLU A 457 -1.01 8.02 18.25
N VAL A 458 -2.06 8.84 18.35
CA VAL A 458 -3.45 8.39 18.47
C VAL A 458 -3.88 7.59 17.22
N THR A 459 -3.47 8.02 16.03
CA THR A 459 -3.66 7.24 14.78
C THR A 459 -3.05 5.85 14.90
N LYS A 460 -1.80 5.74 15.36
CA LYS A 460 -1.12 4.44 15.57
C LYS A 460 -1.77 3.59 16.66
N LEU A 461 -2.32 4.19 17.71
CA LEU A 461 -3.07 3.47 18.75
C LEU A 461 -4.45 3.00 18.28
N ALA A 462 -5.06 3.69 17.32
CA ALA A 462 -6.28 3.23 16.64
C ALA A 462 -5.99 2.08 15.65
N GLY A 463 -4.80 2.05 15.06
CA GLY A 463 -4.45 1.16 13.97
C GLY A 463 -5.20 1.52 12.68
N ASP A 464 -4.92 0.80 11.61
CA ASP A 464 -5.24 1.24 10.24
C ASP A 464 -6.71 1.01 9.85
N LEU A 465 -7.57 0.63 10.80
CA LEU A 465 -8.99 0.37 10.55
C LEU A 465 -9.78 1.70 10.48
N PRO A 466 -10.39 2.07 9.34
CA PRO A 466 -11.12 3.34 9.19
C PRO A 466 -12.22 3.56 10.24
N LEU A 467 -12.87 2.49 10.70
CA LEU A 467 -13.83 2.54 11.80
C LEU A 467 -13.17 2.97 13.14
N GLY A 468 -12.00 2.43 13.47
CA GLY A 468 -11.28 2.77 14.70
C GLY A 468 -10.76 4.21 14.67
N LEU A 469 -10.17 4.60 13.54
CA LEU A 469 -9.73 5.96 13.24
C LEU A 469 -10.88 6.97 13.34
N LYS A 470 -12.07 6.61 12.83
CA LYS A 470 -13.29 7.41 12.98
C LYS A 470 -13.70 7.59 14.44
N VAL A 471 -13.90 6.50 15.18
CA VAL A 471 -14.45 6.57 16.55
C VAL A 471 -13.49 7.34 17.47
N ILE A 472 -12.18 7.07 17.38
CA ILE A 472 -11.18 7.75 18.20
C ILE A 472 -10.97 9.21 17.72
N GLY A 473 -11.15 9.49 16.42
CA GLY A 473 -11.20 10.86 15.90
C GLY A 473 -12.35 11.67 16.52
N SER A 474 -13.58 11.17 16.41
CA SER A 474 -14.76 11.81 16.99
C SER A 474 -14.75 11.87 18.52
N TYR A 475 -14.04 10.95 19.21
CA TYR A 475 -13.83 11.05 20.67
C TYR A 475 -13.10 12.34 21.06
N PHE A 476 -12.16 12.77 20.21
CA PHE A 476 -11.32 13.95 20.41
C PHE A 476 -11.83 15.23 19.74
N GLU A 477 -12.95 15.16 19.02
CA GLU A 477 -13.54 16.29 18.30
C GLU A 477 -13.79 17.49 19.24
N GLY A 478 -13.22 18.64 18.89
CA GLY A 478 -13.35 19.89 19.65
C GLY A 478 -12.56 19.99 20.97
N ARG A 479 -11.85 18.94 21.41
CA ARG A 479 -11.14 18.94 22.69
C ARG A 479 -9.83 19.75 22.70
N PRO A 480 -9.46 20.39 23.83
CA PRO A 480 -8.16 21.04 23.99
C PRO A 480 -7.03 20.01 24.10
N LYS A 481 -5.80 20.44 23.76
CA LYS A 481 -4.60 19.57 23.75
C LYS A 481 -4.34 18.86 25.09
N GLN A 482 -4.59 19.53 26.21
CA GLN A 482 -4.37 18.95 27.54
C GLN A 482 -5.23 17.69 27.79
N GLU A 483 -6.51 17.70 27.37
CA GLU A 483 -7.36 16.51 27.49
C GLU A 483 -6.85 15.33 26.64
N TRP A 484 -6.20 15.60 25.49
CA TRP A 484 -5.58 14.55 24.71
C TRP A 484 -4.41 13.90 25.47
N GLU A 485 -3.58 14.72 26.12
CA GLU A 485 -2.43 14.25 26.91
C GLU A 485 -2.88 13.48 28.17
N GLU A 486 -4.00 13.87 28.78
CA GLU A 486 -4.60 13.20 29.95
C GLU A 486 -5.35 11.90 29.59
N ASP A 487 -6.08 11.83 28.47
CA ASP A 487 -6.83 10.62 28.04
C ASP A 487 -5.95 9.55 27.34
N LEU A 488 -4.78 9.92 26.79
CA LEU A 488 -3.91 9.03 26.02
C LEU A 488 -3.51 7.74 26.78
N PRO A 489 -3.12 7.76 28.08
CA PRO A 489 -2.84 6.54 28.85
C PRO A 489 -4.06 5.62 29.01
N ARG A 490 -5.27 6.19 29.05
CA ARG A 490 -6.52 5.40 29.09
C ARG A 490 -6.79 4.73 27.75
N LEU A 491 -6.54 5.42 26.63
CA LEU A 491 -6.67 4.84 25.29
C LEU A 491 -5.61 3.79 24.96
N ARG A 492 -4.46 3.77 25.65
CA ARG A 492 -3.49 2.66 25.60
C ARG A 492 -3.96 1.41 26.36
N SER A 493 -4.80 1.56 27.39
CA SER A 493 -5.10 0.51 28.39
C SER A 493 -6.54 -0.03 28.38
N ILE A 494 -7.46 0.60 27.65
CA ILE A 494 -8.87 0.17 27.50
C ILE A 494 -9.24 0.23 26.01
N LEU A 495 -10.11 -0.66 25.52
CA LEU A 495 -10.71 -0.55 24.17
C LEU A 495 -11.98 0.29 24.25
N ASP A 496 -12.20 1.19 23.28
CA ASP A 496 -13.43 1.99 23.24
C ASP A 496 -14.69 1.11 23.07
N GLY A 497 -15.80 1.52 23.70
CA GLY A 497 -17.03 0.74 23.75
C GLY A 497 -17.76 0.59 22.41
N GLU A 498 -17.71 1.58 21.51
CA GLU A 498 -18.31 1.44 20.17
C GLU A 498 -17.48 0.48 19.31
N ILE A 499 -16.16 0.66 19.32
CA ILE A 499 -15.21 -0.26 18.63
C ILE A 499 -15.36 -1.69 19.18
N GLU A 500 -15.39 -1.85 20.50
CA GLU A 500 -15.62 -3.14 21.15
C GLU A 500 -16.92 -3.77 20.65
N SER A 501 -18.04 -3.02 20.65
CA SER A 501 -19.35 -3.56 20.27
C SER A 501 -19.38 -4.13 18.85
N ILE A 502 -18.75 -3.45 17.88
CA ILE A 502 -18.79 -3.84 16.46
C ILE A 502 -17.88 -5.03 16.19
N LEU A 503 -16.68 -5.05 16.79
CA LEU A 503 -15.77 -6.20 16.69
C LEU A 503 -16.32 -7.41 17.48
N LYS A 504 -16.92 -7.17 18.65
CA LYS A 504 -17.56 -8.20 19.49
C LYS A 504 -18.76 -8.85 18.81
N PHE A 505 -19.60 -8.09 18.10
CA PHE A 505 -20.69 -8.68 17.29
C PHE A 505 -20.19 -9.67 16.22
N SER A 506 -18.95 -9.49 15.76
CA SER A 506 -18.29 -10.41 14.84
C SER A 506 -17.75 -11.64 15.57
N TYR A 507 -17.14 -11.46 16.75
CA TYR A 507 -16.62 -12.54 17.61
C TYR A 507 -17.73 -13.43 18.19
N ASP A 508 -18.86 -12.85 18.59
CA ASP A 508 -20.01 -13.57 19.14
C ASP A 508 -20.69 -14.46 18.09
N ALA A 509 -20.39 -14.28 16.79
CA ALA A 509 -20.83 -15.15 15.69
C ALA A 509 -19.86 -16.32 15.39
N LEU A 510 -18.70 -16.39 16.03
CA LEU A 510 -17.80 -17.57 15.98
C LEU A 510 -18.36 -18.72 16.83
N CYS A 511 -17.95 -19.96 16.55
CA CYS A 511 -18.30 -21.08 17.44
C CYS A 511 -17.44 -21.02 18.73
N VAL A 512 -17.93 -21.60 19.83
CA VAL A 512 -17.30 -21.53 21.17
C VAL A 512 -15.83 -21.97 21.16
N ASP A 513 -15.48 -22.97 20.36
CA ASP A 513 -14.09 -23.42 20.19
C ASP A 513 -13.23 -22.39 19.44
N ASP A 514 -13.76 -21.75 18.40
CA ASP A 514 -13.03 -20.74 17.60
C ASP A 514 -12.88 -19.42 18.37
N GLN A 515 -13.90 -19.05 19.16
CA GLN A 515 -13.84 -17.98 20.15
C GLN A 515 -12.70 -18.23 21.15
N ASN A 516 -12.70 -19.41 21.78
CA ASN A 516 -11.64 -19.77 22.72
C ASN A 516 -10.26 -19.81 22.05
N LEU A 517 -10.15 -20.33 20.82
CA LEU A 517 -8.89 -20.31 20.05
C LEU A 517 -8.42 -18.87 19.83
N PHE A 518 -9.30 -17.98 19.33
CA PHE A 518 -8.99 -16.57 19.12
C PHE A 518 -8.45 -15.90 20.39
N LEU A 519 -9.03 -16.16 21.57
CA LEU A 519 -8.51 -15.63 22.84
C LEU A 519 -7.10 -16.13 23.19
N HIS A 520 -6.69 -17.32 22.73
CA HIS A 520 -5.29 -17.76 22.88
C HIS A 520 -4.40 -16.97 21.90
N LEU A 521 -4.85 -16.80 20.65
CA LEU A 521 -4.11 -16.06 19.63
C LEU A 521 -3.88 -14.60 20.06
N SER A 522 -4.92 -13.87 20.46
CA SER A 522 -4.87 -12.45 20.85
C SER A 522 -4.01 -12.14 22.07
N CYS A 523 -3.82 -13.13 22.96
CA CYS A 523 -3.06 -12.97 24.20
C CYS A 523 -1.64 -13.55 24.10
N PHE A 524 -1.42 -14.62 23.33
CA PHE A 524 -0.13 -15.32 23.29
C PHE A 524 0.44 -15.62 21.90
N PHE A 525 -0.37 -15.81 20.86
CA PHE A 525 0.12 -16.34 19.57
C PHE A 525 -0.04 -15.38 18.37
N ASN A 526 -0.04 -14.07 18.62
CA ASN A 526 0.23 -13.10 17.55
C ASN A 526 1.71 -13.21 17.14
N TYR A 527 1.98 -13.13 15.83
CA TYR A 527 3.28 -13.35 15.17
C TYR A 527 3.95 -14.73 15.40
N GLU A 528 3.21 -15.74 15.88
CA GLU A 528 3.72 -17.13 16.00
C GLU A 528 3.42 -17.96 14.74
N THR A 529 4.19 -19.03 14.52
CA THR A 529 3.95 -19.94 13.38
C THR A 529 2.81 -20.94 13.66
N PRO A 530 2.02 -21.35 12.64
CA PRO A 530 0.95 -22.35 12.81
C PRO A 530 1.42 -23.67 13.42
N GLU A 531 2.68 -24.06 13.19
CA GLU A 531 3.34 -25.24 13.75
C GLU A 531 3.50 -25.15 15.28
N ILE A 532 3.88 -23.98 15.81
CA ILE A 532 3.99 -23.74 17.26
C ILE A 532 2.59 -23.72 17.89
N VAL A 533 1.64 -22.99 17.29
CA VAL A 533 0.24 -22.95 17.76
C VAL A 533 -0.37 -24.36 17.81
N GLU A 534 -0.18 -25.17 16.76
CA GLU A 534 -0.64 -26.56 16.73
C GLU A 534 0.04 -27.42 17.81
N GLY A 535 1.35 -27.27 18.02
CA GLY A 535 2.07 -28.01 19.08
C GLY A 535 1.55 -27.68 20.48
N CYS A 536 1.30 -26.40 20.75
CA CYS A 536 0.77 -25.92 22.02
C CYS A 536 -0.69 -26.32 22.24
N LEU A 537 -1.54 -26.22 21.20
CA LEU A 537 -3.00 -26.21 21.36
C LEU A 537 -3.73 -27.47 20.86
N ALA A 538 -3.09 -28.41 20.16
CA ALA A 538 -3.76 -29.60 19.62
C ALA A 538 -4.34 -30.57 20.67
N LYS A 539 -3.89 -30.51 21.93
CA LYS A 539 -4.55 -31.26 23.04
C LYS A 539 -5.84 -30.59 23.53
N LYS A 540 -6.07 -29.30 23.23
CA LYS A 540 -7.23 -28.50 23.68
C LYS A 540 -8.27 -28.31 22.57
N PHE A 541 -7.84 -28.12 21.33
CA PHE A 541 -8.74 -27.92 20.18
C PHE A 541 -8.52 -28.98 19.10
N VAL A 542 -9.58 -29.70 18.74
CA VAL A 542 -9.56 -30.61 17.59
C VAL A 542 -9.39 -29.80 16.31
N GLY A 543 -8.37 -30.14 15.51
CA GLY A 543 -8.19 -29.60 14.16
C GLY A 543 -7.67 -28.16 14.09
N VAL A 544 -6.72 -27.76 14.95
CA VAL A 544 -6.14 -26.39 15.02
C VAL A 544 -5.91 -25.76 13.64
N LYS A 545 -5.19 -26.44 12.72
CA LYS A 545 -4.93 -25.93 11.36
C LYS A 545 -6.17 -25.68 10.49
N GLY A 546 -7.27 -26.39 10.74
CA GLY A 546 -8.57 -26.13 10.12
C GLY A 546 -9.25 -24.89 10.70
N ARG A 547 -9.15 -24.69 12.02
CA ARG A 547 -9.73 -23.54 12.73
C ARG A 547 -8.97 -22.24 12.46
N LEU A 548 -7.63 -22.29 12.40
CA LEU A 548 -6.80 -21.17 11.95
C LEU A 548 -7.21 -20.71 10.54
N ARG A 549 -7.41 -21.65 9.61
CA ARG A 549 -7.94 -21.35 8.28
C ARG A 549 -9.33 -20.71 8.36
N GLY A 550 -10.25 -21.26 9.16
CA GLY A 550 -11.59 -20.70 9.33
C GLY A 550 -11.64 -19.32 10.00
N LEU A 551 -10.67 -18.99 10.86
CA LEU A 551 -10.50 -17.64 11.40
C LEU A 551 -9.94 -16.68 10.34
N ALA A 552 -8.99 -17.13 9.52
CA ALA A 552 -8.43 -16.34 8.42
C ALA A 552 -9.46 -16.08 7.30
N GLU A 553 -10.25 -17.08 6.93
CA GLU A 553 -11.36 -16.94 5.97
C GLU A 553 -12.38 -15.91 6.46
N LYS A 554 -12.61 -15.82 7.78
CA LYS A 554 -13.48 -14.82 8.44
C LYS A 554 -12.79 -13.49 8.78
N SER A 555 -11.58 -13.24 8.27
CA SER A 555 -10.82 -12.00 8.49
C SER A 555 -10.46 -11.69 9.96
N PHE A 556 -10.39 -12.69 10.83
CA PHE A 556 -9.95 -12.52 12.23
C PHE A 556 -8.42 -12.53 12.41
N ILE A 557 -7.72 -13.22 11.48
CA ILE A 557 -6.27 -13.31 11.44
C ILE A 557 -5.81 -13.25 9.97
N SER A 558 -4.60 -12.73 9.74
CA SER A 558 -3.88 -12.79 8.47
C SER A 558 -2.71 -13.78 8.57
N PHE A 559 -2.07 -14.07 7.43
CA PHE A 559 -0.86 -14.88 7.36
C PHE A 559 0.29 -14.08 6.74
N GLU A 560 1.02 -13.31 7.54
CA GLU A 560 2.10 -12.45 7.05
C GLU A 560 3.16 -13.30 6.32
N ARG A 561 3.45 -12.92 5.07
CA ARG A 561 4.32 -13.65 4.12
C ARG A 561 3.98 -15.15 3.95
N SER A 562 2.75 -15.56 4.28
CA SER A 562 2.31 -16.97 4.36
C SER A 562 3.04 -17.84 5.39
N LEU A 563 3.64 -17.24 6.44
CA LEU A 563 4.46 -17.95 7.44
C LEU A 563 4.01 -17.74 8.90
N TYR A 564 3.61 -16.52 9.26
CA TYR A 564 3.27 -16.15 10.64
C TYR A 564 1.79 -15.80 10.77
N ILE A 565 1.18 -16.10 11.93
CA ILE A 565 -0.19 -15.68 12.23
C ILE A 565 -0.16 -14.24 12.70
N GLU A 566 -0.89 -13.36 12.02
CA GLU A 566 -0.98 -11.94 12.35
C GLU A 566 -2.42 -11.60 12.77
N ILE A 567 -2.56 -10.71 13.75
CA ILE A 567 -3.84 -10.27 14.31
C ILE A 567 -3.83 -8.75 14.40
N HIS A 568 -4.69 -8.09 13.65
CA HIS A 568 -4.85 -6.63 13.66
C HIS A 568 -5.06 -6.12 15.10
N ASP A 569 -4.40 -5.03 15.48
CA ASP A 569 -4.24 -4.68 16.90
C ASP A 569 -5.56 -4.42 17.64
N LEU A 570 -6.58 -3.84 17.00
CA LEU A 570 -7.91 -3.70 17.62
C LEU A 570 -8.58 -5.05 17.94
N LEU A 571 -8.36 -6.09 17.12
CA LEU A 571 -8.84 -7.45 17.41
C LEU A 571 -8.02 -8.10 18.52
N ALA A 572 -6.70 -7.90 18.52
CA ALA A 572 -5.84 -8.38 19.60
C ALA A 572 -6.19 -7.71 20.94
N ARG A 573 -6.51 -6.40 20.94
CA ARG A 573 -7.04 -5.63 22.08
C ARG A 573 -8.41 -6.15 22.53
N LEU A 574 -9.35 -6.40 21.63
CA LEU A 574 -10.66 -7.00 21.96
C LEU A 574 -10.47 -8.32 22.72
N GLY A 575 -9.61 -9.21 22.22
CA GLY A 575 -9.36 -10.49 22.88
C GLY A 575 -8.78 -10.34 24.29
N ARG A 576 -7.84 -9.41 24.48
CA ARG A 576 -7.29 -9.08 25.81
C ARG A 576 -8.35 -8.51 26.76
N GLU A 577 -9.20 -7.59 26.28
CA GLU A 577 -10.26 -6.98 27.09
C GLU A 577 -11.39 -7.98 27.43
N ILE A 578 -11.75 -8.90 26.53
CA ILE A 578 -12.66 -10.03 26.83
C ILE A 578 -12.10 -10.89 27.98
N VAL A 579 -10.78 -11.10 28.05
CA VAL A 579 -10.15 -11.83 29.16
C VAL A 579 -10.14 -11.01 30.45
N ARG A 580 -9.86 -9.70 30.39
CA ARG A 580 -9.96 -8.79 31.54
C ARG A 580 -11.34 -8.84 32.19
N LYS A 581 -12.40 -8.81 31.37
CA LYS A 581 -13.80 -8.86 31.81
C LYS A 581 -14.24 -10.22 32.40
N GLN A 582 -13.40 -11.27 32.35
CA GLN A 582 -13.66 -12.53 33.08
C GLN A 582 -13.61 -12.33 34.61
N SER A 583 -12.76 -11.42 35.09
CA SER A 583 -12.77 -10.98 36.48
C SER A 583 -12.04 -9.65 36.61
N ILE A 584 -12.80 -8.56 36.77
CA ILE A 584 -12.24 -7.20 36.80
C ILE A 584 -11.36 -7.03 38.05
N HIS A 585 -11.89 -7.36 39.24
CA HIS A 585 -11.26 -7.06 40.54
C HIS A 585 -10.29 -8.12 41.06
N GLU A 586 -10.29 -9.34 40.50
CA GLU A 586 -9.41 -10.43 40.94
C GLU A 586 -8.63 -10.98 39.72
N PRO A 587 -7.47 -10.40 39.37
CA PRO A 587 -6.79 -10.74 38.12
C PRO A 587 -6.46 -12.22 38.01
N GLY A 588 -6.07 -12.84 39.13
CA GLY A 588 -5.82 -14.27 39.21
C GLY A 588 -6.97 -15.15 38.72
N LYS A 589 -8.25 -14.75 38.82
CA LYS A 589 -9.38 -15.57 38.34
C LYS A 589 -9.49 -15.65 36.81
N ARG A 590 -8.76 -14.82 36.05
CA ARG A 590 -8.75 -14.79 34.57
C ARG A 590 -7.92 -15.94 33.99
N GLN A 591 -8.18 -16.32 32.72
CA GLN A 591 -7.41 -17.37 32.06
C GLN A 591 -6.00 -16.95 31.59
N PHE A 592 -5.79 -15.66 31.31
CA PHE A 592 -4.52 -15.09 30.88
C PHE A 592 -4.24 -13.78 31.60
N LEU A 593 -2.97 -13.52 31.90
CA LEU A 593 -2.47 -12.25 32.45
C LEU A 593 -1.50 -11.65 31.43
N VAL A 594 -1.74 -10.39 31.02
CA VAL A 594 -0.97 -9.67 29.98
C VAL A 594 -0.72 -8.19 30.37
N ASP A 595 -1.35 -7.71 31.46
CA ASP A 595 -1.08 -6.40 32.03
C ASP A 595 -0.04 -6.53 33.14
N ALA A 596 0.99 -5.69 33.12
CA ALA A 596 2.14 -5.82 34.02
C ALA A 596 1.78 -5.53 35.49
N GLY A 597 0.80 -4.67 35.76
CA GLY A 597 0.30 -4.38 37.11
C GLY A 597 -0.54 -5.54 37.67
N ASP A 598 -1.49 -6.04 36.87
CA ASP A 598 -2.27 -7.24 37.19
C ASP A 598 -1.37 -8.46 37.47
N ILE A 599 -0.28 -8.64 36.68
CA ILE A 599 0.70 -9.70 36.89
C ILE A 599 1.50 -9.49 38.18
N CYS A 600 2.00 -8.27 38.43
CA CYS A 600 2.74 -7.96 39.66
C CYS A 600 1.90 -8.21 40.92
N GLN A 601 0.60 -7.92 40.89
CA GLN A 601 -0.31 -8.25 41.99
C GLN A 601 -0.34 -9.77 42.23
N VAL A 602 -0.53 -10.58 41.18
CA VAL A 602 -0.64 -12.04 41.29
C VAL A 602 0.69 -12.73 41.66
N LEU A 603 1.84 -12.13 41.33
CA LEU A 603 3.17 -12.69 41.65
C LEU A 603 3.75 -12.23 43.01
N ARG A 604 3.20 -11.14 43.59
CA ARG A 604 3.62 -10.61 44.92
C ARG A 604 2.72 -11.06 46.08
N ASP A 605 1.54 -11.64 45.82
CA ASP A 605 0.60 -12.05 46.87
C ASP A 605 0.94 -13.44 47.45
N ASP A 606 1.12 -13.48 48.77
CA ASP A 606 1.46 -14.70 49.53
C ASP A 606 0.24 -15.48 50.05
N ASP A 607 -0.95 -14.86 50.14
CA ASP A 607 -2.10 -15.50 50.79
C ASP A 607 -2.96 -16.36 49.84
N LYS A 608 -3.98 -17.00 50.40
CA LYS A 608 -4.53 -18.27 49.90
C LYS A 608 -5.42 -18.18 48.65
N LEU A 609 -4.81 -18.01 47.46
CA LEU A 609 -5.02 -18.94 46.33
C LEU A 609 -4.02 -18.70 45.18
N GLY A 610 -2.97 -19.54 45.07
CA GLY A 610 -2.21 -19.65 43.83
C GLY A 610 -3.13 -20.07 42.69
N SER A 611 -3.33 -19.19 41.70
CA SER A 611 -4.52 -19.31 40.86
C SER A 611 -4.47 -20.51 39.91
N ARG A 612 -5.46 -21.39 40.08
CA ARG A 612 -5.72 -22.53 39.20
C ARG A 612 -6.36 -22.13 37.87
N ASN A 613 -6.77 -20.88 37.69
CA ASN A 613 -7.41 -20.42 36.45
C ASN A 613 -6.40 -19.93 35.41
N VAL A 614 -5.22 -19.44 35.83
CA VAL A 614 -4.22 -18.86 34.93
C VAL A 614 -3.56 -19.97 34.10
N ILE A 615 -3.71 -19.87 32.78
CA ILE A 615 -3.11 -20.75 31.77
C ILE A 615 -1.86 -20.09 31.17
N GLY A 616 -1.77 -18.76 31.18
CA GLY A 616 -0.59 -18.05 30.69
C GLY A 616 -0.36 -16.67 31.29
N ILE A 617 0.92 -16.30 31.38
CA ILE A 617 1.44 -15.01 31.84
C ILE A 617 2.34 -14.44 30.73
N ASP A 618 2.04 -13.24 30.22
CA ASP A 618 2.93 -12.50 29.31
C ASP A 618 3.31 -11.18 29.99
N LEU A 619 4.46 -11.22 30.68
CA LEU A 619 4.99 -10.12 31.48
C LEU A 619 5.99 -9.32 30.65
N ASP A 620 5.86 -7.99 30.70
CA ASP A 620 6.77 -7.05 30.09
C ASP A 620 7.35 -6.14 31.18
N LEU A 621 8.63 -6.34 31.48
CA LEU A 621 9.31 -5.65 32.59
C LEU A 621 9.60 -4.18 32.26
N SER A 622 9.68 -3.82 30.98
CA SER A 622 9.85 -2.43 30.54
C SER A 622 8.70 -1.50 30.97
N LYS A 623 7.56 -2.08 31.35
CA LYS A 623 6.39 -1.38 31.91
C LYS A 623 6.40 -1.23 33.43
N LEU A 624 7.46 -1.67 34.13
CA LEU A 624 7.55 -1.62 35.59
C LEU A 624 8.49 -0.52 36.08
N GLU A 625 8.00 0.33 36.98
CA GLU A 625 8.79 1.36 37.67
C GLU A 625 9.63 0.79 38.84
N THR A 626 9.45 -0.48 39.21
CA THR A 626 10.08 -1.10 40.39
C THR A 626 10.51 -2.55 40.16
N GLU A 627 11.56 -2.98 40.86
CA GLU A 627 12.07 -4.35 40.91
C GLU A 627 10.95 -5.39 41.17
N LEU A 628 10.93 -6.49 40.41
CA LEU A 628 9.94 -7.54 40.60
C LEU A 628 10.45 -8.67 41.48
N LYS A 629 10.11 -8.59 42.76
CA LYS A 629 10.23 -9.70 43.71
C LYS A 629 9.05 -10.64 43.53
N ILE A 630 9.33 -11.83 43.00
CA ILE A 630 8.37 -12.93 42.86
C ILE A 630 8.35 -13.69 44.21
N SER A 631 7.17 -13.96 44.76
CA SER A 631 7.06 -14.74 46.01
C SER A 631 7.57 -16.17 45.83
N ASP A 632 8.25 -16.66 46.87
CA ASP A 632 8.91 -17.97 46.83
C ASP A 632 7.89 -19.10 46.65
N GLY A 633 8.16 -19.99 45.70
CA GLY A 633 7.26 -21.08 45.35
C GLY A 633 5.97 -20.69 44.63
N VAL A 634 5.73 -19.43 44.22
CA VAL A 634 4.50 -19.04 43.47
C VAL A 634 4.27 -19.93 42.25
N PHE A 635 5.30 -20.15 41.43
CA PHE A 635 5.19 -20.98 40.24
C PHE A 635 4.88 -22.46 40.52
N ALA A 636 5.28 -22.99 41.68
CA ALA A 636 4.86 -24.32 42.14
C ALA A 636 3.37 -24.37 42.54
N ARG A 637 2.80 -23.23 43.01
CA ARG A 637 1.36 -23.09 43.28
C ARG A 637 0.54 -22.94 41.99
N MET A 638 1.10 -22.35 40.93
CA MET A 638 0.44 -22.07 39.64
C MET A 638 0.49 -23.24 38.63
N SER A 639 0.08 -24.43 39.04
CA SER A 639 0.28 -25.69 38.30
C SER A 639 -0.39 -25.81 36.93
N ASN A 640 -1.34 -24.93 36.59
CA ASN A 640 -2.05 -24.93 35.29
C ASN A 640 -1.41 -24.01 34.22
N VAL A 641 -0.40 -23.22 34.58
CA VAL A 641 0.33 -22.36 33.65
C VAL A 641 1.07 -23.20 32.62
N GLN A 642 0.79 -22.90 31.35
CA GLN A 642 1.35 -23.56 30.16
C GLN A 642 2.14 -22.58 29.27
N PHE A 643 1.92 -21.28 29.41
CA PHE A 643 2.62 -20.24 28.65
C PHE A 643 3.21 -19.22 29.62
N LEU A 644 4.53 -19.06 29.62
CA LEU A 644 5.21 -18.04 30.41
C LEU A 644 6.09 -17.22 29.46
N ARG A 645 5.79 -15.93 29.33
CA ARG A 645 6.71 -14.93 28.78
C ARG A 645 7.12 -13.94 29.85
N VAL A 646 8.40 -13.59 29.86
CA VAL A 646 8.99 -12.51 30.66
C VAL A 646 9.95 -11.75 29.74
N LYS A 647 9.57 -10.53 29.36
CA LYS A 647 10.29 -9.70 28.38
C LYS A 647 11.12 -8.60 29.03
N TYR A 648 12.23 -8.28 28.38
CA TYR A 648 13.30 -7.35 28.74
C TYR A 648 13.03 -6.35 29.90
N GLY A 649 13.92 -6.36 30.90
CA GLY A 649 14.05 -5.32 31.92
C GLY A 649 15.37 -5.44 32.69
N PHE A 650 16.04 -4.31 32.96
CA PHE A 650 17.39 -4.23 33.51
C PHE A 650 17.57 -4.98 34.85
N ASP A 651 18.22 -6.14 34.86
CA ASP A 651 18.74 -6.88 36.04
C ASP A 651 17.78 -7.06 37.26
N SER A 652 16.47 -6.91 37.05
CA SER A 652 15.51 -6.61 38.13
C SER A 652 14.58 -7.77 38.55
N ILE A 653 15.04 -9.02 38.40
CA ILE A 653 14.34 -10.21 38.93
C ILE A 653 15.29 -11.04 39.79
N ALA A 654 14.86 -11.36 41.01
CA ALA A 654 15.58 -12.24 41.92
C ALA A 654 15.61 -13.71 41.43
N PRO A 655 16.68 -14.48 41.74
CA PRO A 655 16.81 -15.90 41.41
C PRO A 655 15.56 -16.74 41.68
N VAL A 656 15.08 -17.45 40.65
CA VAL A 656 13.78 -18.15 40.69
C VAL A 656 13.94 -19.61 41.12
N THR A 657 13.34 -19.96 42.27
CA THR A 657 13.49 -21.26 42.92
C THR A 657 12.74 -22.42 42.24
N CYS A 658 11.73 -22.14 41.41
CA CYS A 658 10.97 -23.16 40.67
C CYS A 658 10.24 -22.57 39.45
N LEU A 659 9.97 -23.42 38.44
CA LEU A 659 9.16 -23.08 37.27
C LEU A 659 7.85 -23.90 37.25
N PRO A 660 6.79 -23.45 36.55
CA PRO A 660 5.54 -24.20 36.46
C PRO A 660 5.74 -25.58 35.81
N PRO A 661 5.10 -26.65 36.33
CA PRO A 661 5.42 -28.02 35.93
C PRO A 661 4.87 -28.45 34.56
N ASN A 662 3.99 -27.65 33.94
CA ASN A 662 3.26 -28.00 32.71
C ASN A 662 3.55 -27.04 31.54
N LEU A 663 4.69 -26.32 31.56
CA LEU A 663 5.04 -25.36 30.51
C LEU A 663 5.13 -26.00 29.12
N ARG A 664 4.56 -25.27 28.15
CA ARG A 664 4.63 -25.50 26.69
C ARG A 664 5.42 -24.40 25.99
N ILE A 665 5.33 -23.17 26.50
CA ILE A 665 6.18 -22.05 26.12
C ILE A 665 6.88 -21.54 27.37
N LEU A 666 8.20 -21.46 27.30
CA LEU A 666 9.05 -20.66 28.16
C LEU A 666 9.74 -19.62 27.25
N ASP A 667 9.50 -18.35 27.50
CA ASP A 667 10.02 -17.19 26.76
C ASP A 667 10.57 -16.25 27.85
N TRP A 668 11.89 -16.14 28.02
CA TRP A 668 12.46 -15.36 29.12
C TRP A 668 13.76 -14.67 28.70
N ASP A 669 13.66 -13.38 28.39
CA ASP A 669 14.81 -12.55 28.03
C ASP A 669 15.69 -12.31 29.27
N SER A 670 17.01 -12.35 29.12
CA SER A 670 17.99 -12.09 30.18
C SER A 670 17.79 -12.99 31.41
N PHE A 671 17.71 -14.31 31.20
CA PHE A 671 17.39 -15.28 32.26
C PHE A 671 18.41 -15.24 33.43
N PRO A 672 17.98 -15.04 34.68
CA PRO A 672 18.87 -14.67 35.79
C PRO A 672 19.55 -15.85 36.51
N MET A 673 19.64 -17.03 35.88
CA MET A 673 20.17 -18.26 36.50
C MET A 673 21.20 -18.94 35.59
N THR A 674 22.21 -19.57 36.20
CA THR A 674 23.23 -20.33 35.45
C THR A 674 22.74 -21.63 34.83
N CYS A 675 21.60 -22.14 35.31
CA CYS A 675 20.94 -23.36 34.85
C CYS A 675 19.44 -23.30 35.20
N LEU A 676 18.57 -23.92 34.39
CA LEU A 676 17.16 -24.09 34.76
C LEU A 676 17.02 -24.97 36.03
N PRO A 677 16.03 -24.72 36.91
CA PRO A 677 15.84 -25.51 38.14
C PRO A 677 15.75 -27.01 37.87
N SER A 678 16.48 -27.82 38.63
CA SER A 678 16.59 -29.27 38.42
C SER A 678 15.24 -30.02 38.49
N SER A 679 14.29 -29.47 39.23
CA SER A 679 12.89 -29.90 39.36
C SER A 679 12.04 -29.71 38.09
N PHE A 680 12.51 -28.94 37.11
CA PHE A 680 11.79 -28.70 35.86
C PHE A 680 11.74 -29.96 34.98
N ASN A 681 10.56 -30.23 34.40
CA ASN A 681 10.35 -31.29 33.43
C ASN A 681 9.91 -30.68 32.07
N PRO A 682 10.80 -30.65 31.05
CA PRO A 682 10.48 -30.09 29.75
C PRO A 682 9.66 -31.03 28.84
N GLU A 683 9.07 -32.12 29.37
CA GLU A 683 8.29 -33.10 28.59
C GLU A 683 7.18 -32.47 27.74
N PHE A 684 6.47 -31.46 28.27
CA PHE A 684 5.40 -30.76 27.56
C PHE A 684 5.84 -29.53 26.78
N LEU A 685 7.14 -29.18 26.84
CA LEU A 685 7.71 -27.98 26.24
C LEU A 685 7.68 -28.09 24.70
N VAL A 686 7.19 -27.05 24.04
CA VAL A 686 7.04 -26.92 22.58
C VAL A 686 7.96 -25.81 22.04
N LYS A 687 8.12 -24.74 22.81
CA LYS A 687 8.99 -23.60 22.53
C LYS A 687 9.78 -23.25 23.78
N ILE A 688 11.09 -23.07 23.63
CA ILE A 688 11.93 -22.40 24.61
C ILE A 688 12.69 -21.26 23.93
N ILE A 689 12.63 -20.08 24.54
CA ILE A 689 13.45 -18.91 24.23
C ILE A 689 14.07 -18.42 25.54
N LEU A 690 15.40 -18.34 25.58
CA LEU A 690 16.19 -17.71 26.63
C LEU A 690 17.27 -16.84 25.96
N THR A 691 16.89 -15.66 25.46
CA THR A 691 17.83 -14.75 24.79
C THR A 691 18.59 -13.89 25.78
N GLU A 692 19.74 -13.34 25.37
CA GLU A 692 20.57 -12.40 26.15
C GLU A 692 20.92 -12.93 27.57
N SER A 693 20.90 -14.25 27.74
CA SER A 693 20.92 -14.91 29.04
C SER A 693 22.36 -15.09 29.51
N ASN A 694 23.02 -13.97 29.78
CA ASN A 694 24.45 -13.85 30.07
C ASN A 694 24.93 -14.71 31.25
N TYR A 695 24.04 -15.12 32.17
CA TYR A 695 24.40 -16.00 33.28
C TYR A 695 24.35 -17.50 32.90
N LEU A 696 23.65 -17.89 31.83
CA LEU A 696 23.33 -19.28 31.51
C LEU A 696 24.57 -20.06 31.03
N GLU A 697 25.16 -20.87 31.91
CA GLU A 697 26.31 -21.74 31.61
C GLU A 697 25.88 -23.07 30.97
N LYS A 698 24.70 -23.58 31.37
CA LYS A 698 24.09 -24.85 30.94
C LYS A 698 22.56 -24.73 30.89
N LEU A 699 21.89 -25.44 29.99
CA LEU A 699 20.42 -25.37 29.92
C LEU A 699 19.72 -26.07 31.10
N TRP A 700 19.99 -27.36 31.33
CA TRP A 700 19.50 -28.13 32.48
C TRP A 700 20.40 -29.32 32.80
N GLU A 701 20.42 -29.72 34.07
CA GLU A 701 21.16 -30.91 34.52
C GLU A 701 20.45 -32.23 34.17
N GLY A 702 21.24 -33.17 33.64
CA GLY A 702 20.84 -34.54 33.29
C GLY A 702 19.95 -34.67 32.04
N ASN A 703 19.83 -35.90 31.52
CA ASN A 703 19.06 -36.18 30.30
C ASN A 703 17.55 -36.03 30.58
N LYS A 704 16.92 -35.03 29.95
CA LYS A 704 15.47 -34.78 30.00
C LYS A 704 14.77 -35.29 28.74
N THR A 705 13.48 -35.58 28.82
CA THR A 705 12.67 -35.95 27.64
C THR A 705 12.07 -34.70 26.99
N ILE A 706 12.39 -34.41 25.72
CA ILE A 706 11.99 -33.19 24.99
C ILE A 706 11.26 -33.49 23.67
N ARG A 707 10.47 -34.57 23.65
CA ARG A 707 9.77 -35.08 22.45
C ARG A 707 8.78 -34.10 21.81
N ASN A 708 8.27 -33.12 22.55
CA ASN A 708 7.30 -32.14 22.05
C ASN A 708 7.97 -30.84 21.56
N LEU A 709 9.27 -30.66 21.81
CA LEU A 709 10.00 -29.42 21.53
C LEU A 709 10.14 -29.22 20.02
N LYS A 710 9.81 -28.02 19.53
CA LYS A 710 9.86 -27.61 18.12
C LYS A 710 10.81 -26.45 17.87
N LEU A 711 10.95 -25.53 18.83
CA LEU A 711 11.88 -24.40 18.75
C LEU A 711 12.69 -24.28 20.04
N MET A 712 14.00 -24.16 19.90
CA MET A 712 14.94 -23.79 20.95
C MET A 712 15.74 -22.57 20.47
N ASN A 713 15.58 -21.43 21.13
CA ASN A 713 16.42 -20.26 20.96
C ASN A 713 17.16 -19.97 22.27
N LEU A 714 18.48 -19.97 22.24
CA LEU A 714 19.34 -19.58 23.36
C LEU A 714 20.29 -18.45 22.95
N SER A 715 19.97 -17.70 21.88
CA SER A 715 20.90 -16.73 21.32
C SER A 715 21.33 -15.67 22.32
N ASP A 716 22.54 -15.16 22.13
CA ASP A 716 23.13 -14.10 22.93
C ASP A 716 23.38 -14.55 24.40
N SER A 717 23.30 -15.86 24.67
CA SER A 717 23.77 -16.51 25.90
C SER A 717 25.28 -16.74 25.83
N ILE A 718 26.06 -15.67 25.99
CA ILE A 718 27.52 -15.66 25.72
C ILE A 718 28.33 -16.69 26.53
N ASN A 719 27.87 -17.03 27.75
CA ASN A 719 28.53 -17.96 28.67
C ASN A 719 28.05 -19.43 28.53
N LEU A 720 27.16 -19.74 27.58
CA LEU A 720 26.67 -21.11 27.38
C LEU A 720 27.83 -22.00 26.90
N THR A 721 28.22 -22.98 27.72
CA THR A 721 29.39 -23.84 27.48
C THR A 721 29.05 -25.15 26.77
N GLU A 722 27.89 -25.74 27.09
CA GLU A 722 27.43 -27.04 26.57
C GLU A 722 25.92 -27.05 26.34
N LEU A 723 25.47 -27.98 25.49
CA LEU A 723 24.04 -28.28 25.29
C LEU A 723 23.65 -29.64 25.87
N PRO A 724 22.41 -29.80 26.36
CA PRO A 724 21.93 -31.06 26.89
C PRO A 724 21.70 -32.10 25.79
N ASP A 725 21.56 -33.37 26.20
CA ASP A 725 21.28 -34.47 25.28
C ASP A 725 20.00 -34.27 24.44
N LEU A 726 20.18 -34.13 23.13
CA LEU A 726 19.11 -33.95 22.13
C LEU A 726 18.55 -35.30 21.61
N SER A 727 18.93 -36.45 22.18
CA SER A 727 18.50 -37.79 21.72
C SER A 727 16.97 -37.96 21.62
N THR A 728 16.20 -37.23 22.42
CA THR A 728 14.74 -37.27 22.43
C THR A 728 14.07 -36.11 21.66
N ALA A 729 14.84 -35.19 21.07
CA ALA A 729 14.39 -33.96 20.42
C ALA A 729 13.79 -34.17 19.00
N THR A 730 13.10 -35.29 18.77
CA THR A 730 12.68 -35.74 17.42
C THR A 730 11.68 -34.80 16.73
N SER A 731 11.03 -33.89 17.47
CA SER A 731 10.11 -32.88 16.93
C SER A 731 10.77 -31.53 16.62
N LEU A 732 12.05 -31.33 16.97
CA LEU A 732 12.74 -30.04 16.86
C LEU A 732 12.83 -29.60 15.40
N GLN A 733 12.55 -28.32 15.13
CA GLN A 733 12.46 -27.72 13.79
C GLN A 733 13.39 -26.51 13.64
N GLU A 734 13.64 -25.78 14.72
CA GLU A 734 14.54 -24.64 14.76
C GLU A 734 15.39 -24.66 16.02
N LEU A 735 16.70 -24.53 15.83
CA LEU A 735 17.71 -24.39 16.88
C LEU A 735 18.53 -23.13 16.57
N ASN A 736 18.42 -22.11 17.43
CA ASN A 736 19.19 -20.87 17.35
C ASN A 736 20.09 -20.74 18.57
N LEU A 737 21.40 -20.60 18.31
CA LEU A 737 22.49 -20.52 19.27
C LEU A 737 23.41 -19.34 18.90
N ARG A 738 22.89 -18.37 18.13
CA ARG A 738 23.64 -17.20 17.70
C ARG A 738 24.28 -16.48 18.90
N ASP A 739 25.54 -16.06 18.76
CA ASP A 739 26.35 -15.40 19.80
C ASP A 739 26.50 -16.18 21.13
N CYS A 740 26.24 -17.50 21.14
CA CYS A 740 26.76 -18.42 22.16
C CYS A 740 28.27 -18.60 21.95
N SER A 741 29.05 -17.55 22.24
CA SER A 741 30.47 -17.44 21.92
C SER A 741 31.37 -18.37 22.74
N SER A 742 30.95 -18.79 23.95
CA SER A 742 31.63 -19.80 24.77
C SER A 742 31.33 -21.26 24.40
N LEU A 743 30.42 -21.52 23.46
CA LEU A 743 30.03 -22.88 23.07
C LEU A 743 31.15 -23.55 22.26
N THR A 744 31.73 -24.63 22.81
CA THR A 744 32.92 -25.30 22.23
C THR A 744 32.57 -26.45 21.30
N GLU A 745 31.51 -27.20 21.59
CA GLU A 745 31.04 -28.36 20.82
C GLU A 745 29.51 -28.44 20.74
N LEU A 746 29.00 -29.20 19.76
CA LEU A 746 27.58 -29.57 19.68
C LEU A 746 27.43 -31.06 20.01
N PRO A 747 26.42 -31.45 20.82
CA PRO A 747 26.27 -32.82 21.28
C PRO A 747 26.00 -33.75 20.09
N PHE A 748 26.72 -34.88 20.04
CA PHE A 748 26.56 -35.88 18.96
C PHE A 748 25.11 -36.35 18.77
N SER A 749 24.26 -36.26 19.80
CA SER A 749 22.84 -36.61 19.68
C SER A 749 21.98 -35.61 18.88
N ILE A 750 22.52 -34.47 18.42
CA ILE A 750 21.84 -33.54 17.50
C ILE A 750 21.32 -34.23 16.22
N GLY A 751 22.01 -35.27 15.75
CA GLY A 751 21.56 -36.09 14.60
C GLY A 751 20.18 -36.77 14.78
N ASN A 752 19.65 -36.84 16.00
CA ASN A 752 18.31 -37.36 16.29
C ASN A 752 17.20 -36.31 16.07
N ALA A 753 17.54 -35.03 15.86
CA ALA A 753 16.61 -33.96 15.52
C ALA A 753 16.17 -34.04 14.05
N ILE A 754 15.62 -35.19 13.64
CA ILE A 754 15.28 -35.56 12.24
C ILE A 754 14.20 -34.70 11.56
N ASN A 755 13.69 -33.66 12.24
CA ASN A 755 12.76 -32.67 11.69
C ASN A 755 13.36 -31.24 11.64
N LEU A 756 14.62 -31.07 12.03
CA LEU A 756 15.30 -29.77 12.09
C LEU A 756 15.39 -29.17 10.69
N ARG A 757 14.93 -27.92 10.55
CA ARG A 757 14.89 -27.13 9.30
C ARG A 757 15.80 -25.91 9.35
N ARG A 758 16.06 -25.34 10.53
CA ARG A 758 17.00 -24.24 10.72
C ARG A 758 17.95 -24.54 11.87
N LEU A 759 19.24 -24.35 11.60
CA LEU A 759 20.30 -24.29 12.59
C LEU A 759 21.04 -22.95 12.41
N ASP A 760 21.11 -22.15 13.47
CA ASP A 760 21.82 -20.88 13.50
C ASP A 760 22.89 -20.92 14.60
N LEU A 761 24.15 -20.79 14.18
CA LEU A 761 25.37 -20.91 14.97
C LEU A 761 26.25 -19.66 14.79
N SER A 762 25.67 -18.59 14.21
CA SER A 762 26.39 -17.36 13.91
C SER A 762 27.02 -16.78 15.19
N HIS A 763 28.30 -16.41 15.17
CA HIS A 763 29.06 -15.89 16.29
C HIS A 763 29.32 -16.89 17.45
N CYS A 764 29.08 -18.19 17.25
CA CYS A 764 29.71 -19.25 18.06
C CYS A 764 31.22 -19.29 17.76
N SER A 765 31.98 -18.35 18.33
CA SER A 765 33.40 -18.17 18.01
C SER A 765 34.30 -19.30 18.50
N SER A 766 33.93 -19.99 19.59
CA SER A 766 34.71 -21.10 20.17
C SER A 766 34.43 -22.46 19.55
N LEU A 767 33.47 -22.57 18.62
CA LEU A 767 33.05 -23.82 18.01
C LEU A 767 34.05 -24.29 16.94
N VAL A 768 34.70 -25.43 17.18
CA VAL A 768 35.81 -25.95 16.35
C VAL A 768 35.33 -26.83 15.20
N GLU A 769 34.31 -27.67 15.43
CA GLU A 769 33.76 -28.60 14.44
C GLU A 769 32.25 -28.82 14.62
N LEU A 770 31.60 -29.41 13.61
CA LEU A 770 30.22 -29.86 13.68
C LEU A 770 30.18 -31.39 13.68
N PRO A 771 29.36 -32.03 14.53
CA PRO A 771 29.36 -33.48 14.67
C PRO A 771 28.87 -34.19 13.41
N SER A 772 29.56 -35.27 13.02
CA SER A 772 29.23 -36.10 11.86
C SER A 772 27.83 -36.72 11.90
N SER A 773 27.19 -36.79 13.07
CA SER A 773 25.79 -37.21 13.19
C SER A 773 24.80 -36.29 12.48
N MET A 774 25.19 -35.05 12.13
CA MET A 774 24.38 -34.13 11.32
C MET A 774 24.03 -34.69 9.93
N GLU A 775 24.77 -35.68 9.42
CA GLU A 775 24.47 -36.39 8.17
C GLU A 775 23.08 -37.04 8.17
N ASN A 776 22.51 -37.33 9.35
CA ASN A 776 21.16 -37.86 9.52
C ASN A 776 20.05 -36.80 9.34
N ILE A 777 20.38 -35.51 9.45
CA ILE A 777 19.42 -34.38 9.45
C ILE A 777 19.05 -34.00 8.01
N THR A 778 18.47 -34.96 7.29
CA THR A 778 18.08 -34.81 5.87
C THR A 778 17.01 -33.74 5.61
N THR A 779 16.37 -33.22 6.67
CA THR A 779 15.37 -32.14 6.63
C THR A 779 15.94 -30.73 6.73
N LEU A 780 17.24 -30.57 6.99
CA LEU A 780 17.84 -29.25 7.23
C LEU A 780 17.73 -28.37 5.97
N GLU A 781 17.14 -27.18 6.14
CA GLU A 781 16.85 -26.25 5.04
C GLU A 781 17.72 -24.98 5.10
N ASN A 782 18.08 -24.52 6.30
CA ASN A 782 18.89 -23.32 6.51
C ASN A 782 19.99 -23.63 7.53
N LEU A 783 21.25 -23.39 7.15
CA LEU A 783 22.39 -23.41 8.05
C LEU A 783 23.08 -22.05 8.01
N LEU A 784 23.27 -21.43 9.18
CA LEU A 784 23.81 -20.08 9.33
C LEU A 784 25.05 -20.15 10.23
N LEU A 785 26.19 -19.77 9.66
CA LEU A 785 27.54 -19.85 10.22
C LEU A 785 28.28 -18.54 9.91
N THR A 786 27.80 -17.43 10.50
CA THR A 786 28.41 -16.10 10.35
C THR A 786 29.21 -15.75 11.60
N GLY A 787 30.54 -15.65 11.53
CA GLY A 787 31.41 -15.28 12.65
C GLY A 787 32.04 -16.46 13.42
N CYS A 788 31.85 -17.69 12.94
CA CYS A 788 32.40 -18.91 13.55
C CYS A 788 33.90 -19.02 13.19
N SER A 789 34.77 -18.26 13.85
CA SER A 789 36.17 -18.07 13.43
C SER A 789 37.05 -19.34 13.52
N HIS A 790 36.79 -20.21 14.51
CA HIS A 790 37.55 -21.44 14.74
C HIS A 790 37.04 -22.67 13.98
N ILE A 791 35.92 -22.58 13.25
CA ILE A 791 35.36 -23.75 12.55
C ILE A 791 36.31 -24.19 11.42
N ALA A 792 36.91 -25.37 11.57
CA ALA A 792 37.93 -25.85 10.64
C ALA A 792 37.32 -26.69 9.50
N LYS A 793 36.29 -27.50 9.82
CA LYS A 793 35.68 -28.48 8.92
C LYS A 793 34.17 -28.56 9.12
N LEU A 794 33.47 -29.01 8.07
CA LEU A 794 32.03 -29.29 8.06
C LEU A 794 31.78 -30.79 7.79
N PRO A 795 30.62 -31.36 8.17
CA PRO A 795 30.32 -32.79 7.99
C PRO A 795 30.26 -33.19 6.51
N SER A 796 30.54 -34.47 6.20
CA SER A 796 30.65 -34.92 4.80
C SER A 796 29.33 -34.84 4.02
N SER A 797 28.20 -34.85 4.74
CA SER A 797 26.86 -34.52 4.26
C SER A 797 26.13 -33.61 5.25
N ILE A 798 25.42 -32.59 4.75
CA ILE A 798 24.68 -31.61 5.57
C ILE A 798 23.21 -31.49 5.12
N GLY A 799 22.63 -32.58 4.63
CA GLY A 799 21.23 -32.62 4.19
C GLY A 799 20.97 -31.89 2.86
N ASN A 800 19.77 -31.35 2.71
CA ASN A 800 19.23 -30.83 1.44
C ASN A 800 18.95 -29.32 1.55
N LEU A 801 20.02 -28.56 1.86
CA LEU A 801 19.98 -27.14 2.21
C LEU A 801 19.33 -26.30 1.10
N LYS A 802 18.42 -25.40 1.52
CA LYS A 802 17.86 -24.30 0.73
C LYS A 802 18.65 -23.00 0.92
N ARG A 803 19.32 -22.82 2.06
CA ARG A 803 20.17 -21.67 2.37
C ARG A 803 21.41 -22.11 3.14
N LEU A 804 22.57 -21.59 2.75
CA LEU A 804 23.81 -21.68 3.50
C LEU A 804 24.51 -20.33 3.51
N TYR A 805 24.85 -19.85 4.71
CA TYR A 805 25.65 -18.65 4.91
C TYR A 805 26.87 -19.01 5.75
N LEU A 806 28.05 -18.74 5.21
CA LEU A 806 29.37 -19.00 5.77
C LEU A 806 30.15 -17.68 5.72
N GLU A 807 30.00 -16.81 6.72
CA GLU A 807 30.65 -15.50 6.72
C GLU A 807 31.70 -15.41 7.82
N ASN A 808 32.91 -14.95 7.50
CA ASN A 808 34.06 -14.80 8.41
C ASN A 808 34.47 -16.10 9.13
N CYS A 809 34.21 -17.28 8.54
CA CYS A 809 34.75 -18.57 9.00
C CYS A 809 36.23 -18.68 8.61
N SER A 810 37.10 -17.95 9.31
CA SER A 810 38.51 -17.77 8.97
C SER A 810 39.30 -19.08 8.86
N SER A 811 39.01 -20.07 9.72
CA SER A 811 39.72 -21.35 9.77
C SER A 811 39.21 -22.41 8.79
N LEU A 812 38.14 -22.15 8.03
CA LEU A 812 37.51 -23.15 7.17
C LEU A 812 38.37 -23.43 5.92
N GLU A 813 38.94 -24.63 5.84
CA GLU A 813 39.88 -25.02 4.78
C GLU A 813 39.17 -25.54 3.50
N GLU A 814 38.07 -26.28 3.69
CA GLU A 814 37.39 -27.06 2.64
C GLU A 814 35.85 -27.01 2.78
N LEU A 815 35.13 -27.15 1.66
CA LEU A 815 33.67 -27.31 1.64
C LEU A 815 33.29 -28.75 1.26
N PRO A 816 32.34 -29.40 1.94
CA PRO A 816 31.95 -30.77 1.60
C PRO A 816 31.15 -30.81 0.29
N SER A 817 31.44 -31.80 -0.54
CA SER A 817 30.83 -31.94 -1.89
C SER A 817 29.30 -32.02 -1.88
N SER A 818 28.68 -32.43 -0.78
CA SER A 818 27.22 -32.44 -0.59
C SER A 818 26.58 -31.04 -0.64
N VAL A 819 27.26 -30.03 -0.09
CA VAL A 819 26.75 -28.65 0.00
C VAL A 819 26.55 -28.09 -1.39
N ILE A 820 27.56 -28.26 -2.23
CA ILE A 820 27.54 -27.82 -3.62
C ILE A 820 26.53 -28.67 -4.44
N ASN A 821 26.35 -29.95 -4.13
CA ASN A 821 25.36 -30.81 -4.82
C ASN A 821 23.93 -30.76 -4.22
N SER A 822 23.59 -29.74 -3.42
CA SER A 822 22.23 -29.60 -2.88
C SER A 822 21.24 -29.15 -3.96
N PHE A 823 20.37 -30.07 -4.40
CA PHE A 823 19.38 -29.84 -5.46
C PHE A 823 18.35 -28.71 -5.18
N ASN A 824 18.32 -28.12 -3.98
CA ASN A 824 17.35 -27.10 -3.58
C ASN A 824 17.96 -25.76 -3.14
N LEU A 825 19.25 -25.51 -3.36
CA LEU A 825 19.97 -24.35 -2.80
C LEU A 825 19.54 -23.01 -3.43
N LYS A 826 18.73 -22.23 -2.71
CA LYS A 826 18.18 -20.94 -3.13
C LYS A 826 19.02 -19.72 -2.71
N ALA A 827 19.94 -19.89 -1.78
CA ALA A 827 20.90 -18.88 -1.34
C ALA A 827 22.21 -19.55 -0.89
N PHE A 828 23.33 -19.01 -1.34
CA PHE A 828 24.67 -19.41 -0.93
C PHE A 828 25.55 -18.17 -0.82
N ALA A 829 26.13 -17.93 0.35
CA ALA A 829 27.16 -16.93 0.54
C ALA A 829 28.31 -17.52 1.37
N CYS A 830 29.54 -17.36 0.89
CA CYS A 830 30.76 -17.79 1.56
C CYS A 830 31.75 -16.61 1.54
N ARG A 831 31.67 -15.76 2.57
CA ARG A 831 32.39 -14.48 2.64
C ARG A 831 33.48 -14.54 3.70
N GLY A 832 34.64 -13.94 3.47
CA GLY A 832 35.69 -13.82 4.49
C GLY A 832 36.22 -15.16 5.03
N CYS A 833 36.01 -16.27 4.32
CA CYS A 833 36.55 -17.58 4.67
C CYS A 833 38.02 -17.63 4.21
N THR A 834 38.89 -16.99 4.96
CA THR A 834 40.26 -16.62 4.52
C THR A 834 41.14 -17.80 4.16
N ASN A 835 40.95 -18.95 4.82
CA ASN A 835 41.73 -20.17 4.60
C ASN A 835 41.16 -21.11 3.52
N LEU A 836 39.99 -20.81 2.95
CA LEU A 836 39.35 -21.67 1.94
C LEU A 836 40.24 -21.76 0.69
N VAL A 837 40.79 -22.95 0.42
CA VAL A 837 41.80 -23.15 -0.64
C VAL A 837 41.18 -23.46 -2.00
N GLU A 838 40.12 -24.29 -2.00
CA GLU A 838 39.47 -24.83 -3.18
C GLU A 838 37.94 -24.98 -3.00
N LEU A 839 37.23 -25.17 -4.11
CA LEU A 839 35.79 -25.47 -4.14
C LEU A 839 35.55 -26.83 -4.79
N PRO A 840 34.63 -27.67 -4.27
CA PRO A 840 34.31 -28.99 -4.83
C PRO A 840 34.16 -29.04 -6.35
N LEU A 841 34.86 -30.01 -6.95
CA LEU A 841 35.04 -30.17 -8.40
C LEU A 841 33.74 -30.33 -9.22
N TYR A 842 32.62 -30.72 -8.61
CA TYR A 842 31.36 -30.99 -9.31
C TYR A 842 30.22 -30.10 -8.82
N MET A 843 29.84 -29.13 -9.66
CA MET A 843 28.68 -28.25 -9.50
C MET A 843 27.60 -28.63 -10.53
N ASP A 844 26.34 -28.80 -10.11
CA ASP A 844 25.24 -29.24 -10.99
C ASP A 844 24.37 -28.09 -11.52
N THR A 845 23.98 -28.22 -12.78
CA THR A 845 23.33 -27.22 -13.64
C THR A 845 22.04 -26.58 -13.12
N ALA A 846 21.34 -27.22 -12.17
CA ALA A 846 19.91 -26.98 -11.94
C ALA A 846 19.53 -26.17 -10.69
N SER A 847 20.46 -25.93 -9.76
CA SER A 847 20.09 -25.83 -8.33
C SER A 847 20.81 -24.77 -7.49
N TYR A 848 21.34 -23.71 -8.10
CA TYR A 848 22.00 -22.60 -7.41
C TYR A 848 21.15 -21.32 -7.32
N PRO A 849 21.47 -20.40 -6.39
CA PRO A 849 20.92 -19.04 -6.37
C PRO A 849 21.18 -18.24 -7.64
N LYS A 850 20.48 -17.12 -7.78
CA LYS A 850 20.79 -16.06 -8.77
C LYS A 850 22.08 -15.29 -8.44
N GLU A 851 22.53 -15.33 -7.20
CA GLU A 851 23.66 -14.56 -6.67
C GLU A 851 24.61 -15.54 -5.97
N PHE A 852 25.90 -15.53 -6.31
CA PHE A 852 26.92 -16.40 -5.74
C PHE A 852 28.06 -15.55 -5.18
N GLU A 853 28.27 -15.63 -3.87
CA GLU A 853 29.13 -14.72 -3.12
C GLU A 853 30.32 -15.46 -2.51
N LEU A 854 31.53 -15.04 -2.89
CA LEU A 854 32.83 -15.58 -2.47
C LEU A 854 33.79 -14.49 -1.93
N ARG A 855 33.32 -13.25 -1.71
CA ARG A 855 34.18 -12.12 -1.33
C ARG A 855 35.05 -12.39 -0.11
N GLY A 856 36.35 -12.14 -0.21
CA GLY A 856 37.31 -12.27 0.88
C GLY A 856 37.80 -13.70 1.15
N CYS A 857 37.55 -14.67 0.27
CA CYS A 857 38.19 -15.98 0.31
C CYS A 857 39.66 -15.88 -0.16
N SER A 858 40.51 -15.28 0.68
CA SER A 858 41.86 -14.85 0.30
C SER A 858 42.79 -15.96 -0.18
N SER A 859 42.65 -17.18 0.34
CA SER A 859 43.48 -18.34 -0.05
C SER A 859 42.98 -19.09 -1.29
N LEU A 860 41.81 -18.72 -1.85
CA LEU A 860 41.21 -19.39 -3.00
C LEU A 860 42.08 -19.19 -4.25
N ARG A 861 42.65 -20.28 -4.76
CA ARG A 861 43.68 -20.23 -5.83
C ARG A 861 43.10 -20.27 -7.24
N GLU A 862 42.05 -21.08 -7.41
CA GLU A 862 41.38 -21.34 -8.68
C GLU A 862 39.89 -21.59 -8.45
N LEU A 863 39.08 -21.47 -9.51
CA LEU A 863 37.69 -21.89 -9.52
C LEU A 863 37.58 -23.19 -10.34
N PRO A 864 36.83 -24.21 -9.87
CA PRO A 864 36.69 -25.46 -10.60
C PRO A 864 35.98 -25.23 -11.93
N SER A 865 36.38 -25.96 -12.97
CA SER A 865 35.82 -25.80 -14.32
C SER A 865 34.30 -26.04 -14.40
N SER A 866 33.72 -26.72 -13.42
CA SER A 866 32.27 -26.90 -13.28
C SER A 866 31.49 -25.62 -12.91
N ILE A 867 32.15 -24.51 -12.53
CA ILE A 867 31.47 -23.22 -12.31
C ILE A 867 30.68 -22.77 -13.56
N GLY A 868 31.18 -23.09 -14.76
CA GLY A 868 30.50 -22.84 -16.04
C GLY A 868 29.18 -23.61 -16.24
N ASN A 869 28.93 -24.65 -15.44
CA ASN A 869 27.66 -25.39 -15.47
C ASN A 869 26.50 -24.57 -14.90
N ILE A 870 26.78 -23.54 -14.08
CA ILE A 870 25.76 -22.74 -13.38
C ILE A 870 25.15 -21.71 -14.34
N THR A 871 24.46 -22.22 -15.36
CA THR A 871 23.84 -21.41 -16.43
C THR A 871 22.71 -20.50 -15.93
N ILE A 872 22.20 -20.71 -14.71
CA ILE A 872 21.10 -19.92 -14.10
C ILE A 872 21.58 -18.74 -13.23
N LEU A 873 22.90 -18.58 -13.03
CA LEU A 873 23.44 -17.49 -12.21
C LEU A 873 23.26 -16.14 -12.91
N GLU A 874 22.93 -15.09 -12.13
CA GLU A 874 22.82 -13.71 -12.63
C GLU A 874 23.95 -12.81 -12.09
N ASP A 875 24.37 -12.95 -10.83
CA ASP A 875 25.48 -12.19 -10.23
C ASP A 875 26.55 -13.11 -9.61
N LEU A 876 27.84 -12.86 -9.91
CA LEU A 876 28.99 -13.56 -9.34
C LEU A 876 29.96 -12.55 -8.68
N TYR A 877 30.24 -12.75 -7.39
CA TYR A 877 31.11 -11.89 -6.59
C TYR A 877 32.31 -12.67 -6.05
N LEU A 878 33.51 -12.28 -6.46
CA LEU A 878 34.80 -12.91 -6.11
C LEU A 878 35.75 -11.94 -5.39
N GLY A 879 35.27 -10.76 -5.00
CA GLY A 879 36.16 -9.66 -4.62
C GLY A 879 36.99 -9.94 -3.36
N GLY A 880 38.30 -9.76 -3.40
CA GLY A 880 39.22 -10.08 -2.31
C GLY A 880 39.71 -11.53 -2.30
N CYS A 881 39.44 -12.32 -3.35
CA CYS A 881 40.14 -13.58 -3.60
C CYS A 881 41.58 -13.29 -4.06
N SER A 882 42.44 -12.82 -3.14
CA SER A 882 43.77 -12.28 -3.44
C SER A 882 44.77 -13.32 -3.99
N SER A 883 44.53 -14.61 -3.76
CA SER A 883 45.30 -15.72 -4.35
C SER A 883 44.81 -16.18 -5.73
N LEU A 884 43.68 -15.70 -6.23
CA LEU A 884 43.08 -16.15 -7.49
C LEU A 884 43.92 -15.67 -8.69
N VAL A 885 44.52 -16.61 -9.43
CA VAL A 885 45.49 -16.30 -10.50
C VAL A 885 44.84 -16.12 -11.88
N GLU A 886 43.86 -16.97 -12.20
CA GLU A 886 43.08 -16.93 -13.44
C GLU A 886 41.66 -17.49 -13.23
N LEU A 887 40.77 -17.24 -14.19
CA LEU A 887 39.41 -17.79 -14.22
C LEU A 887 39.32 -18.91 -15.26
N PRO A 888 38.59 -20.01 -14.98
CA PRO A 888 38.46 -21.13 -15.91
C PRO A 888 37.71 -20.69 -17.18
N SER A 889 38.12 -21.22 -18.34
CA SER A 889 37.52 -20.88 -19.64
C SER A 889 36.02 -21.23 -19.74
N SER A 890 35.53 -22.14 -18.91
CA SER A 890 34.11 -22.49 -18.82
C SER A 890 33.21 -21.36 -18.29
N ILE A 891 33.76 -20.29 -17.69
CA ILE A 891 32.99 -19.12 -17.26
C ILE A 891 32.19 -18.48 -18.42
N GLY A 892 32.68 -18.61 -19.67
CA GLY A 892 31.97 -18.19 -20.87
C GLY A 892 30.63 -18.88 -21.12
N SER A 893 30.41 -20.07 -20.55
CA SER A 893 29.15 -20.82 -20.67
C SER A 893 28.03 -20.31 -19.75
N MET A 894 28.31 -19.35 -18.86
CA MET A 894 27.35 -18.80 -17.89
C MET A 894 26.44 -17.75 -18.55
N THR A 895 25.59 -18.20 -19.49
CA THR A 895 24.86 -17.33 -20.43
C THR A 895 23.88 -16.35 -19.79
N ASN A 896 23.37 -16.59 -18.58
CA ASN A 896 22.49 -15.64 -17.87
C ASN A 896 23.20 -14.64 -16.96
N LEU A 897 24.53 -14.78 -16.75
CA LEU A 897 25.26 -13.89 -15.85
C LEU A 897 25.17 -12.45 -16.35
N ARG A 898 24.71 -11.54 -15.50
CA ARG A 898 24.60 -10.09 -15.71
C ARG A 898 25.74 -9.30 -15.07
N LYS A 899 26.32 -9.80 -13.98
CA LYS A 899 27.29 -9.08 -13.17
C LYS A 899 28.44 -9.97 -12.73
N LEU A 900 29.66 -9.49 -12.90
CA LEU A 900 30.88 -10.12 -12.41
C LEU A 900 31.71 -9.08 -11.65
N SER A 901 32.09 -9.38 -10.41
CA SER A 901 32.97 -8.53 -9.60
C SER A 901 34.19 -9.30 -9.14
N LEU A 902 35.36 -8.78 -9.53
CA LEU A 902 36.69 -9.35 -9.31
C LEU A 902 37.59 -8.39 -8.49
N ASN A 903 36.98 -7.45 -7.78
CA ASN A 903 37.68 -6.40 -7.03
C ASN A 903 38.72 -6.99 -6.06
N GLU A 904 39.87 -6.37 -5.86
CA GLU A 904 40.93 -6.82 -4.94
C GLU A 904 41.44 -8.26 -5.18
N CYS A 905 41.18 -8.85 -6.36
CA CYS A 905 41.86 -10.07 -6.82
C CYS A 905 43.29 -9.74 -7.26
N THR A 906 44.15 -9.40 -6.30
CA THR A 906 45.49 -8.84 -6.53
C THR A 906 46.45 -9.78 -7.26
N SER A 907 46.18 -11.09 -7.31
CA SER A 907 46.96 -12.05 -8.10
C SER A 907 46.44 -12.34 -9.51
N LEU A 908 45.28 -11.80 -9.89
CA LEU A 908 44.64 -12.07 -11.18
C LEU A 908 45.46 -11.47 -12.33
N VAL A 909 46.02 -12.32 -13.20
CA VAL A 909 46.97 -11.88 -14.24
C VAL A 909 46.26 -11.47 -15.54
N LYS A 910 45.17 -12.15 -15.89
CA LYS A 910 44.45 -12.09 -17.17
C LYS A 910 42.99 -12.55 -16.99
N LEU A 911 42.12 -12.23 -17.94
CA LEU A 911 40.79 -12.87 -18.07
C LEU A 911 40.77 -13.83 -19.27
N PRO A 912 39.99 -14.92 -19.24
CA PRO A 912 39.85 -15.84 -20.37
C PRO A 912 39.08 -15.18 -21.52
N SER A 913 39.44 -15.48 -22.77
CA SER A 913 38.79 -14.94 -23.97
C SER A 913 37.30 -15.30 -24.08
N SER A 914 36.91 -16.45 -23.54
CA SER A 914 35.52 -16.92 -23.49
C SER A 914 34.59 -16.05 -22.63
N ILE A 915 35.10 -15.07 -21.87
CA ILE A 915 34.26 -14.01 -21.29
C ILE A 915 33.47 -13.25 -22.37
N GLY A 916 33.93 -13.27 -23.63
CA GLY A 916 33.23 -12.76 -24.80
C GLY A 916 31.96 -13.53 -25.19
N ASP A 917 31.83 -14.80 -24.79
CA ASP A 917 30.68 -15.66 -25.10
C ASP A 917 29.47 -15.38 -24.18
N MET A 918 29.68 -14.65 -23.09
CA MET A 918 28.70 -14.40 -22.02
C MET A 918 27.59 -13.45 -22.49
N SER A 919 26.53 -14.03 -23.08
CA SER A 919 25.50 -13.31 -23.82
C SER A 919 24.71 -12.25 -23.04
N ASN A 920 24.63 -12.33 -21.70
CA ASN A 920 23.91 -11.37 -20.86
C ASN A 920 24.77 -10.50 -19.93
N LEU A 921 26.11 -10.64 -19.94
CA LEU A 921 26.98 -9.93 -18.97
C LEU A 921 26.95 -8.42 -19.22
N ARG A 922 26.34 -7.67 -18.29
CA ARG A 922 26.09 -6.22 -18.38
C ARG A 922 27.11 -5.38 -17.62
N ILE A 923 27.61 -5.89 -16.50
CA ILE A 923 28.46 -5.12 -15.58
C ILE A 923 29.68 -5.95 -15.18
N LEU A 924 30.88 -5.39 -15.38
CA LEU A 924 32.15 -5.99 -14.98
C LEU A 924 32.93 -5.01 -14.10
N PHE A 925 33.19 -5.41 -12.85
CA PHE A 925 34.01 -4.66 -11.89
C PHE A 925 35.37 -5.35 -11.70
N LEU A 926 36.44 -4.59 -11.91
CA LEU A 926 37.85 -4.98 -11.82
C LEU A 926 38.60 -3.89 -11.06
N GLU A 927 38.38 -3.79 -9.77
CA GLU A 927 39.03 -2.78 -8.92
C GLU A 927 40.27 -3.41 -8.24
N ARG A 928 41.36 -2.66 -8.05
CA ARG A 928 42.59 -3.09 -7.33
C ARG A 928 43.22 -4.41 -7.81
N CYS A 929 42.99 -4.80 -9.07
CA CYS A 929 43.58 -6.00 -9.67
C CYS A 929 45.03 -5.71 -10.10
N SER A 930 45.93 -5.53 -9.14
CA SER A 930 47.25 -4.94 -9.36
C SER A 930 48.18 -5.73 -10.29
N LYS A 931 48.03 -7.05 -10.42
CA LYS A 931 48.75 -7.90 -11.40
C LYS A 931 48.03 -8.07 -12.75
N LEU A 932 46.88 -7.44 -12.98
CA LEU A 932 46.14 -7.56 -14.24
C LEU A 932 46.95 -6.88 -15.36
N THR A 933 47.57 -7.68 -16.22
CA THR A 933 48.46 -7.18 -17.29
C THR A 933 47.73 -7.01 -18.62
N ALA A 934 46.71 -7.83 -18.87
CA ALA A 934 45.98 -7.85 -20.13
C ALA A 934 44.49 -8.18 -19.94
N LEU A 935 43.66 -7.47 -20.71
CA LEU A 935 42.29 -7.84 -21.01
C LEU A 935 42.23 -8.64 -22.33
N PRO A 936 41.21 -9.48 -22.56
CA PRO A 936 41.06 -10.25 -23.80
C PRO A 936 40.92 -9.34 -25.02
N VAL A 937 41.61 -9.71 -26.10
CA VAL A 937 41.65 -8.97 -27.36
C VAL A 937 40.66 -9.52 -28.38
N ASN A 938 40.11 -8.64 -29.22
CA ASN A 938 39.23 -8.97 -30.36
C ASN A 938 37.99 -9.78 -29.96
N ILE A 939 37.41 -9.51 -28.78
CA ILE A 939 36.13 -10.08 -28.34
C ILE A 939 35.01 -9.04 -28.43
N ASN A 940 33.76 -9.49 -28.36
CA ASN A 940 32.59 -8.61 -28.37
C ASN A 940 31.56 -9.07 -27.34
N MET A 941 31.66 -8.55 -26.12
CA MET A 941 30.71 -8.81 -25.04
C MET A 941 29.38 -8.09 -25.32
N LYS A 942 28.48 -8.77 -26.04
CA LYS A 942 27.27 -8.19 -26.70
C LYS A 942 26.30 -7.44 -25.78
N SER A 943 26.32 -7.71 -24.49
CA SER A 943 25.43 -7.08 -23.50
C SER A 943 26.15 -6.16 -22.48
N LEU A 944 27.48 -6.02 -22.57
CA LEU A 944 28.26 -5.26 -21.61
C LEU A 944 27.95 -3.76 -21.77
N ASP A 945 27.34 -3.17 -20.74
CA ASP A 945 26.97 -1.76 -20.68
C ASP A 945 27.90 -0.98 -19.73
N THR A 946 28.34 -1.58 -18.62
CA THR A 946 29.21 -0.92 -17.64
C THR A 946 30.50 -1.72 -17.41
N LEU A 947 31.65 -1.06 -17.61
CA LEU A 947 32.98 -1.59 -17.29
C LEU A 947 33.71 -0.63 -16.34
N VAL A 948 34.12 -1.15 -15.18
CA VAL A 948 34.87 -0.40 -14.17
C VAL A 948 36.22 -1.07 -13.93
N LEU A 949 37.29 -0.36 -14.23
CA LEU A 949 38.67 -0.72 -13.90
C LEU A 949 39.24 0.37 -12.99
N THR A 950 39.52 0.03 -11.73
CA THR A 950 40.11 0.95 -10.73
C THR A 950 41.42 0.33 -10.24
N ASP A 951 42.46 1.13 -10.00
CA ASP A 951 43.76 0.73 -9.43
C ASP A 951 44.41 -0.50 -10.12
N CYS A 952 44.10 -0.73 -11.41
CA CYS A 952 44.68 -1.79 -12.24
C CYS A 952 46.03 -1.33 -12.81
N SER A 953 46.99 -1.10 -11.92
CA SER A 953 48.25 -0.41 -12.22
C SER A 953 49.20 -1.15 -13.18
N SER A 954 49.01 -2.45 -13.41
CA SER A 954 49.75 -3.21 -14.43
C SER A 954 49.13 -3.16 -15.84
N LEU A 955 47.89 -2.67 -15.99
CA LEU A 955 47.18 -2.68 -17.27
C LEU A 955 47.63 -1.49 -18.14
N LYS A 956 48.44 -1.77 -19.16
CA LYS A 956 49.00 -0.75 -20.07
C LYS A 956 48.22 -0.53 -21.37
N VAL A 957 47.46 -1.52 -21.80
CA VAL A 957 46.75 -1.52 -23.09
C VAL A 957 45.29 -1.86 -22.85
N PHE A 958 44.40 -1.03 -23.37
CA PHE A 958 42.97 -1.26 -23.36
C PHE A 958 42.52 -1.79 -24.74
N PRO A 959 42.01 -3.02 -24.85
CA PRO A 959 41.70 -3.64 -26.15
C PRO A 959 40.26 -3.42 -26.61
N GLU A 960 39.98 -3.82 -27.84
CA GLU A 960 38.61 -3.93 -28.35
C GLU A 960 37.90 -5.12 -27.69
N ILE A 961 36.98 -4.81 -26.75
CA ILE A 961 36.32 -5.79 -25.87
C ILE A 961 34.78 -5.84 -26.03
N SER A 962 34.15 -4.70 -26.36
CA SER A 962 32.73 -4.59 -26.77
C SER A 962 32.43 -3.19 -27.28
N THR A 963 31.60 -3.08 -28.32
CA THR A 963 31.06 -1.79 -28.80
C THR A 963 29.76 -1.37 -28.10
N ASN A 964 29.25 -2.17 -27.16
CA ASN A 964 27.96 -1.95 -26.50
C ASN A 964 28.05 -1.14 -25.18
N ILE A 965 29.27 -0.86 -24.71
CA ILE A 965 29.54 -0.19 -23.43
C ILE A 965 28.91 1.20 -23.42
N GLY A 966 28.03 1.44 -22.44
CA GLY A 966 27.43 2.74 -22.14
C GLY A 966 28.21 3.57 -21.12
N VAL A 967 28.93 2.90 -20.21
CA VAL A 967 29.68 3.49 -19.11
C VAL A 967 31.05 2.82 -18.99
N LEU A 968 32.13 3.59 -19.21
CA LEU A 968 33.51 3.12 -19.05
C LEU A 968 34.22 3.96 -17.97
N LYS A 969 34.69 3.32 -16.91
CA LYS A 969 35.44 3.99 -15.82
C LYS A 969 36.83 3.37 -15.65
N LEU A 970 37.85 4.20 -15.75
CA LEU A 970 39.27 3.85 -15.79
C LEU A 970 40.05 4.70 -14.79
N THR A 971 40.21 4.21 -13.57
CA THR A 971 40.89 4.92 -12.47
C THR A 971 42.21 4.24 -12.13
N GLY A 972 43.29 5.01 -11.92
CA GLY A 972 44.57 4.48 -11.42
C GLY A 972 45.25 3.43 -12.32
N THR A 973 44.96 3.43 -13.62
CA THR A 973 45.53 2.47 -14.58
C THR A 973 46.80 3.02 -15.25
N ALA A 974 47.60 2.12 -15.84
CA ALA A 974 48.78 2.49 -16.63
C ALA A 974 48.48 2.60 -18.14
N ILE A 975 47.21 2.78 -18.54
CA ILE A 975 46.81 2.82 -19.96
C ILE A 975 47.50 3.99 -20.67
N GLU A 976 48.26 3.67 -21.73
CA GLU A 976 49.04 4.64 -22.51
C GLU A 976 48.21 5.27 -23.66
N GLN A 977 47.28 4.50 -24.25
CA GLN A 977 46.44 4.90 -25.38
C GLN A 977 45.15 4.06 -25.48
N PHE A 978 44.14 4.57 -26.21
CA PHE A 978 42.88 3.89 -26.50
C PHE A 978 42.83 3.36 -27.96
N PRO A 979 42.01 2.33 -28.25
CA PRO A 979 41.82 1.86 -29.62
C PRO A 979 40.98 2.87 -30.43
N PRO A 980 41.34 3.17 -31.69
CA PRO A 980 40.57 4.10 -32.54
C PRO A 980 39.09 3.71 -32.72
N SER A 981 38.75 2.44 -32.57
CA SER A 981 37.37 1.91 -32.62
C SER A 981 36.38 2.58 -31.68
N ILE A 982 36.85 3.26 -30.62
CA ILE A 982 35.97 3.89 -29.61
C ILE A 982 35.04 4.94 -30.22
N MET A 983 35.43 5.58 -31.33
CA MET A 983 34.58 6.50 -32.11
C MET A 983 33.30 5.84 -32.66
N SER A 984 33.29 4.51 -32.82
CA SER A 984 32.16 3.75 -33.36
C SER A 984 31.42 2.94 -32.30
N TRP A 985 31.43 3.38 -31.03
CA TRP A 985 30.68 2.76 -29.93
C TRP A 985 29.36 3.52 -29.68
N PRO A 986 28.23 3.13 -30.31
CA PRO A 986 27.02 3.96 -30.41
C PRO A 986 26.20 4.10 -29.12
N ARG A 987 26.72 3.59 -27.99
CA ARG A 987 26.05 3.59 -26.69
C ARG A 987 26.81 4.33 -25.60
N LEU A 988 28.10 4.63 -25.79
CA LEU A 988 28.97 5.19 -24.78
C LEU A 988 28.49 6.61 -24.43
N ARG A 989 27.92 6.77 -23.22
CA ARG A 989 27.40 8.03 -22.68
C ARG A 989 28.32 8.62 -21.62
N GLU A 990 29.00 7.77 -20.85
CA GLU A 990 29.92 8.19 -19.78
C GLU A 990 31.31 7.57 -19.97
N LEU A 991 32.32 8.42 -20.09
CA LEU A 991 33.74 8.04 -20.07
C LEU A 991 34.43 8.75 -18.89
N VAL A 992 34.80 7.99 -17.87
CA VAL A 992 35.57 8.46 -16.71
C VAL A 992 36.97 7.88 -16.77
N ILE A 993 37.95 8.75 -16.71
CA ILE A 993 39.37 8.45 -16.64
C ILE A 993 39.91 9.28 -15.47
N LYS A 994 40.48 8.65 -14.44
CA LYS A 994 41.08 9.38 -13.31
C LYS A 994 42.46 8.83 -12.94
N GLY A 995 43.44 9.71 -12.75
CA GLY A 995 44.79 9.33 -12.33
C GLY A 995 45.56 8.45 -13.33
N CYS A 996 45.14 8.38 -14.59
CA CYS A 996 45.80 7.58 -15.63
C CYS A 996 47.04 8.35 -16.15
N THR A 997 48.07 8.44 -15.31
CA THR A 997 49.26 9.30 -15.50
C THR A 997 50.13 8.96 -16.71
N LYS A 998 49.82 7.90 -17.46
CA LYS A 998 50.52 7.48 -18.70
C LYS A 998 49.78 7.80 -19.99
N LEU A 999 48.51 8.20 -19.92
CA LEU A 999 47.71 8.56 -21.09
C LEU A 999 48.23 9.87 -21.72
N VAL A 1000 48.57 9.84 -23.01
CA VAL A 1000 49.16 11.01 -23.72
C VAL A 1000 48.12 11.77 -24.55
N SER A 1001 47.18 11.08 -25.20
CA SER A 1001 46.06 11.73 -25.89
C SER A 1001 44.78 10.88 -25.88
N LEU A 1002 43.65 11.53 -26.13
CA LEU A 1002 42.37 10.86 -26.42
C LEU A 1002 42.11 10.85 -27.94
N PRO A 1003 41.73 9.70 -28.54
CA PRO A 1003 41.35 9.62 -29.95
C PRO A 1003 39.95 10.20 -30.16
N GLN A 1004 39.47 10.19 -31.42
CA GLN A 1004 38.08 10.52 -31.74
C GLN A 1004 37.09 9.75 -30.84
N LEU A 1005 36.15 10.49 -30.24
CA LEU A 1005 35.12 9.97 -29.35
C LEU A 1005 33.77 9.89 -30.08
N PRO A 1006 32.82 9.03 -29.64
CA PRO A 1006 31.55 8.84 -30.33
C PRO A 1006 30.54 9.95 -30.01
N ASP A 1007 29.70 10.30 -30.99
CA ASP A 1007 28.61 11.30 -30.88
C ASP A 1007 27.54 10.98 -29.80
N SER A 1008 27.60 9.80 -29.18
CA SER A 1008 26.73 9.40 -28.06
C SER A 1008 27.24 9.88 -26.68
N LEU A 1009 28.45 10.42 -26.61
CA LEU A 1009 29.10 10.74 -25.34
C LEU A 1009 28.50 12.01 -24.71
N GLU A 1010 27.96 11.87 -23.50
CA GLU A 1010 27.32 12.95 -22.75
C GLU A 1010 28.22 13.49 -21.63
N PHE A 1011 29.07 12.64 -21.05
CA PHE A 1011 29.97 12.95 -19.93
C PHE A 1011 31.38 12.47 -20.24
N LEU A 1012 32.36 13.39 -20.17
CA LEU A 1012 33.79 13.08 -20.27
C LEU A 1012 34.52 13.65 -19.06
N VAL A 1013 35.09 12.76 -18.25
CA VAL A 1013 35.90 13.10 -17.08
C VAL A 1013 37.27 12.48 -17.27
N ALA A 1014 38.33 13.27 -17.17
CA ALA A 1014 39.71 12.90 -17.48
C ALA A 1014 40.67 13.58 -16.48
N ASP A 1015 40.45 13.36 -15.18
CA ASP A 1015 41.15 14.08 -14.11
C ASP A 1015 42.46 13.42 -13.70
N ASN A 1016 43.39 14.19 -13.13
CA ASN A 1016 44.70 13.76 -12.64
C ASN A 1016 45.56 13.02 -13.69
N CYS A 1017 45.27 13.21 -14.98
CA CYS A 1017 45.97 12.56 -16.10
C CYS A 1017 47.19 13.41 -16.52
N GLY A 1018 48.21 13.48 -15.66
CA GLY A 1018 49.36 14.39 -15.80
C GLY A 1018 50.25 14.26 -17.06
N SER A 1019 50.01 13.25 -17.92
CA SER A 1019 50.67 13.13 -19.23
C SER A 1019 49.78 13.55 -20.41
N LEU A 1020 48.51 13.91 -20.18
CA LEU A 1020 47.54 14.20 -21.23
C LEU A 1020 47.86 15.55 -21.90
N GLU A 1021 48.37 15.48 -23.12
CA GLU A 1021 48.86 16.62 -23.91
C GLU A 1021 47.86 17.05 -25.00
N ARG A 1022 47.10 16.10 -25.54
CA ARG A 1022 46.28 16.30 -26.76
C ARG A 1022 44.88 15.65 -26.67
N LEU A 1023 43.95 16.29 -27.37
CA LEU A 1023 42.64 15.75 -27.68
C LEU A 1023 42.56 15.63 -29.21
N ASP A 1024 42.80 14.42 -29.72
CA ASP A 1024 42.83 14.12 -31.15
C ASP A 1024 41.40 13.81 -31.65
N CYS A 1025 40.42 14.63 -31.24
CA CYS A 1025 38.99 14.44 -31.45
C CYS A 1025 38.25 15.73 -31.81
N SER A 1026 37.14 15.60 -32.55
CA SER A 1026 36.20 16.69 -32.81
C SER A 1026 34.84 16.43 -32.17
N PHE A 1027 34.33 17.43 -31.45
CA PHE A 1027 33.02 17.37 -30.78
C PHE A 1027 31.91 17.85 -31.74
N HIS A 1028 31.49 16.99 -32.66
CA HIS A 1028 30.50 17.32 -33.69
C HIS A 1028 29.05 17.00 -33.27
N LYS A 1029 28.26 18.06 -33.06
CA LYS A 1029 26.81 18.07 -32.77
C LYS A 1029 26.39 17.54 -31.39
N LYS A 1030 25.31 18.14 -30.87
CA LYS A 1030 24.79 18.08 -29.48
C LYS A 1030 25.72 18.71 -28.43
N LYS A 1031 25.14 19.00 -27.25
CA LYS A 1031 25.83 19.51 -26.06
C LYS A 1031 26.32 18.35 -25.22
N PHE A 1032 27.52 18.47 -24.63
CA PHE A 1032 27.92 17.66 -23.49
C PHE A 1032 27.12 18.07 -22.26
N ASN A 1033 26.87 17.16 -21.32
CA ASN A 1033 26.39 17.54 -19.99
C ASN A 1033 27.55 18.17 -19.21
N ALA A 1034 28.63 17.41 -18.96
CA ALA A 1034 29.84 17.89 -18.30
C ALA A 1034 31.15 17.42 -18.96
N LEU A 1035 32.18 18.29 -18.89
CA LEU A 1035 33.58 17.99 -19.21
C LEU A 1035 34.49 18.24 -17.99
N SER A 1036 35.43 17.36 -17.69
CA SER A 1036 36.40 17.58 -16.60
C SER A 1036 37.79 17.08 -16.98
N PHE A 1037 38.80 17.89 -16.70
CA PHE A 1037 40.22 17.63 -16.96
C PHE A 1037 41.10 18.14 -15.81
N VAL A 1038 40.64 17.97 -14.55
CA VAL A 1038 41.33 18.50 -13.36
C VAL A 1038 42.79 18.03 -13.33
N ASN A 1039 43.71 18.92 -12.97
CA ASN A 1039 45.16 18.70 -12.85
C ASN A 1039 45.87 18.16 -14.11
N CYS A 1040 45.27 18.31 -15.31
CA CYS A 1040 45.88 17.91 -16.59
C CYS A 1040 46.71 19.03 -17.22
N PHE A 1041 47.70 19.54 -16.48
CA PHE A 1041 48.42 20.78 -16.81
C PHE A 1041 49.12 20.78 -18.18
N LYS A 1042 49.43 19.59 -18.71
CA LYS A 1042 50.05 19.39 -20.02
C LYS A 1042 49.14 19.65 -21.23
N LEU A 1043 47.82 19.78 -21.06
CA LEU A 1043 46.90 20.01 -22.18
C LEU A 1043 47.34 21.21 -23.02
N ASN A 1044 47.57 20.98 -24.32
CA ASN A 1044 48.05 22.01 -25.23
C ASN A 1044 46.96 23.03 -25.59
N GLN A 1045 47.35 24.13 -26.26
CA GLN A 1045 46.40 25.21 -26.56
C GLN A 1045 45.23 24.75 -27.44
N ALA A 1046 45.46 23.91 -28.45
CA ALA A 1046 44.39 23.39 -29.31
C ALA A 1046 43.35 22.56 -28.52
N ALA A 1047 43.80 21.76 -27.55
CA ALA A 1047 42.90 21.04 -26.65
C ALA A 1047 42.12 21.98 -25.72
N ARG A 1048 42.76 23.02 -25.17
CA ARG A 1048 42.09 24.07 -24.37
C ARG A 1048 41.04 24.81 -25.20
N ASP A 1049 41.38 25.23 -26.41
CA ASP A 1049 40.47 25.92 -27.34
C ASP A 1049 39.28 25.04 -27.74
N LEU A 1050 39.51 23.74 -27.96
CA LEU A 1050 38.44 22.76 -28.21
C LEU A 1050 37.50 22.66 -27.00
N ILE A 1051 38.04 22.52 -25.78
CA ILE A 1051 37.25 22.48 -24.54
C ILE A 1051 36.47 23.80 -24.37
N ILE A 1052 37.07 24.97 -24.60
CA ILE A 1052 36.41 26.29 -24.49
C ILE A 1052 35.24 26.40 -25.48
N ASN A 1053 35.50 26.14 -26.76
CA ASN A 1053 34.53 26.38 -27.85
C ASN A 1053 33.33 25.43 -27.81
N THR A 1054 33.52 24.19 -27.34
CA THR A 1054 32.42 23.20 -27.16
C THR A 1054 31.24 23.80 -26.37
N SER A 1055 30.01 23.40 -26.72
CA SER A 1055 28.81 23.78 -25.96
C SER A 1055 28.48 22.70 -24.92
N LYS A 1056 28.09 23.15 -23.72
CA LYS A 1056 27.75 22.28 -22.58
C LYS A 1056 26.39 22.65 -22.01
N ARG A 1057 25.76 21.69 -21.34
CA ARG A 1057 24.56 21.90 -20.55
C ARG A 1057 24.91 22.39 -19.15
N ASP A 1058 25.91 21.77 -18.53
CA ASP A 1058 26.23 22.01 -17.12
C ASP A 1058 27.56 22.77 -17.01
N PHE A 1059 28.72 22.12 -17.22
CA PHE A 1059 30.03 22.77 -17.06
C PHE A 1059 31.19 22.12 -17.82
N ALA A 1060 32.33 22.81 -17.84
CA ALA A 1060 33.64 22.31 -18.21
C ALA A 1060 34.74 22.84 -17.27
N ILE A 1061 35.62 21.98 -16.76
CA ILE A 1061 36.77 22.38 -15.92
C ILE A 1061 38.09 21.81 -16.45
N PHE A 1062 39.13 22.65 -16.51
CA PHE A 1062 40.50 22.30 -16.95
C PHE A 1062 41.52 23.34 -16.44
N PRO A 1063 42.85 23.07 -16.48
CA PRO A 1063 43.84 23.99 -15.92
C PRO A 1063 44.05 25.25 -16.77
N GLY A 1064 44.31 26.39 -16.12
CA GLY A 1064 44.63 27.66 -16.78
C GLY A 1064 44.90 28.79 -15.78
N GLU A 1065 45.69 29.79 -16.21
CA GLU A 1065 46.31 30.80 -15.33
C GLU A 1065 45.62 32.19 -15.38
N THR A 1066 44.79 32.43 -16.40
CA THR A 1066 44.04 33.68 -16.66
C THR A 1066 42.77 33.38 -17.45
N VAL A 1067 41.73 34.21 -17.32
CA VAL A 1067 40.49 34.06 -18.10
C VAL A 1067 40.76 34.37 -19.59
N PRO A 1068 40.51 33.42 -20.52
CA PRO A 1068 40.86 33.55 -21.94
C PRO A 1068 40.29 34.80 -22.62
N THR A 1069 41.01 35.32 -23.61
CA THR A 1069 40.58 36.49 -24.43
C THR A 1069 39.29 36.28 -25.23
N TYR A 1070 38.84 35.02 -25.36
CA TYR A 1070 37.50 34.67 -25.83
C TYR A 1070 36.40 35.35 -25.00
N PHE A 1071 36.58 35.47 -23.68
CA PHE A 1071 35.64 36.16 -22.81
C PHE A 1071 35.84 37.68 -22.94
N THR A 1072 34.86 38.33 -23.56
CA THR A 1072 34.93 39.75 -23.98
C THR A 1072 34.88 40.68 -22.79
N TYR A 1073 34.08 40.34 -21.78
CA TYR A 1073 34.01 41.05 -20.50
C TYR A 1073 34.75 40.23 -19.45
N ARG A 1074 35.68 40.84 -18.73
CA ARG A 1074 36.51 40.19 -17.69
C ARG A 1074 36.76 41.14 -16.52
N ALA A 1075 36.87 40.59 -15.32
CA ALA A 1075 37.17 41.32 -14.08
C ALA A 1075 38.01 40.48 -13.12
N THR A 1076 38.79 41.14 -12.27
CA THR A 1076 39.51 40.53 -11.14
C THR A 1076 38.56 40.32 -9.96
N GLY A 1077 38.64 39.16 -9.31
CA GLY A 1077 37.67 38.75 -8.28
C GLY A 1077 36.38 38.19 -8.87
N SER A 1078 35.30 38.17 -8.09
CA SER A 1078 34.07 37.44 -8.39
C SER A 1078 32.87 38.28 -8.84
N THR A 1079 33.03 39.59 -9.04
CA THR A 1079 31.97 40.50 -9.50
C THR A 1079 32.37 41.21 -10.78
N MET A 1080 31.47 41.28 -11.75
CA MET A 1080 31.69 41.99 -13.02
C MET A 1080 30.43 42.72 -13.51
N SER A 1081 30.61 43.87 -14.15
CA SER A 1081 29.53 44.66 -14.77
C SER A 1081 29.69 44.74 -16.28
N MET A 1082 28.58 44.68 -17.00
CA MET A 1082 28.51 44.67 -18.46
C MET A 1082 27.38 45.58 -18.95
N THR A 1083 27.66 46.33 -20.02
CA THR A 1083 26.70 47.23 -20.69
C THR A 1083 26.47 46.77 -22.11
N TRP A 1084 25.23 46.43 -22.46
CA TRP A 1084 24.87 45.95 -23.80
C TRP A 1084 24.62 47.13 -24.77
N SER A 1085 25.69 47.61 -25.40
CA SER A 1085 25.63 48.67 -26.42
C SER A 1085 25.43 48.10 -27.83
N GLY A 1086 24.19 48.01 -28.32
CA GLY A 1086 23.95 47.55 -29.70
C GLY A 1086 22.53 47.28 -30.19
N LEU A 1087 21.47 47.61 -29.45
CA LEU A 1087 20.08 47.42 -29.88
C LEU A 1087 19.23 48.67 -29.65
N ASP A 1088 18.32 48.95 -30.59
CA ASP A 1088 17.28 49.96 -30.41
C ASP A 1088 16.35 49.58 -29.25
N THR A 1089 16.02 50.56 -28.41
CA THR A 1089 15.39 50.34 -27.10
C THR A 1089 13.92 49.91 -27.13
N GLN A 1090 13.39 49.56 -28.31
CA GLN A 1090 12.04 49.00 -28.49
C GLN A 1090 12.01 47.46 -28.55
N TYR A 1091 13.15 46.78 -28.75
CA TYR A 1091 13.22 45.32 -28.89
C TYR A 1091 14.40 44.71 -28.12
N PHE A 1092 14.37 44.82 -26.79
CA PHE A 1092 15.30 44.06 -25.93
C PHE A 1092 14.86 42.58 -25.87
N PRO A 1093 15.75 41.61 -26.17
CA PRO A 1093 15.39 40.19 -26.14
C PRO A 1093 15.12 39.72 -24.71
N THR A 1094 13.96 39.12 -24.47
CA THR A 1094 13.52 38.70 -23.13
C THR A 1094 14.29 37.52 -22.54
N SER A 1095 15.17 36.87 -23.30
CA SER A 1095 16.12 35.87 -22.80
C SER A 1095 17.47 36.04 -23.52
N LEU A 1096 18.55 35.99 -22.75
CA LEU A 1096 19.93 36.06 -23.24
C LEU A 1096 20.72 34.84 -22.75
N ARG A 1097 21.61 34.34 -23.62
CA ARG A 1097 22.57 33.30 -23.29
C ARG A 1097 23.98 33.88 -23.15
N PHE A 1098 24.70 33.44 -22.14
CA PHE A 1098 26.09 33.80 -21.88
C PHE A 1098 26.91 32.53 -21.65
N LYS A 1099 28.18 32.53 -22.05
CA LYS A 1099 29.18 31.58 -21.58
C LYS A 1099 30.00 32.29 -20.51
N ALA A 1100 29.97 31.79 -19.27
CA ALA A 1100 30.73 32.32 -18.15
C ALA A 1100 32.02 31.51 -17.94
N CYS A 1101 33.06 32.15 -17.40
CA CYS A 1101 34.32 31.53 -17.03
C CYS A 1101 34.84 32.12 -15.72
N LEU A 1102 35.20 31.25 -14.77
CA LEU A 1102 35.79 31.60 -13.48
C LEU A 1102 37.20 30.98 -13.40
N LEU A 1103 38.17 31.76 -12.93
CA LEU A 1103 39.50 31.28 -12.56
C LEU A 1103 39.46 30.87 -11.09
N LEU A 1104 39.35 29.56 -10.84
CA LEU A 1104 39.25 28.97 -9.51
C LEU A 1104 40.61 28.56 -8.95
N VAL A 1105 40.81 28.81 -7.66
CA VAL A 1105 42.02 28.43 -6.92
C VAL A 1105 41.60 27.70 -5.64
N TYR A 1106 42.13 26.49 -5.42
CA TYR A 1106 41.94 25.74 -4.17
C TYR A 1106 42.97 26.16 -3.12
N LYS A 1107 42.53 26.31 -1.87
CA LYS A 1107 43.29 26.76 -0.69
C LYS A 1107 43.19 25.81 0.50
N GLY A 1108 42.47 24.70 0.36
CA GLY A 1108 42.44 23.63 1.36
C GLY A 1108 43.69 22.75 1.29
N ASP A 1109 43.83 21.85 2.27
CA ASP A 1109 44.81 20.77 2.19
C ASP A 1109 44.41 19.77 1.08
N VAL A 1110 45.40 19.24 0.36
CA VAL A 1110 45.21 18.35 -0.79
C VAL A 1110 45.25 16.87 -0.38
N ASP A 1111 45.92 16.55 0.73
CA ASP A 1111 46.04 15.16 1.23
C ASP A 1111 44.84 14.73 2.09
N ALA A 1112 43.95 15.65 2.46
CA ALA A 1112 42.69 15.36 3.12
C ALA A 1112 41.67 14.78 2.10
N GLY A 1113 41.58 13.45 2.03
CA GLY A 1113 40.75 12.70 1.07
C GLY A 1113 39.22 12.83 1.21
N ASP A 1114 38.72 13.89 1.84
CA ASP A 1114 37.30 14.16 2.07
C ASP A 1114 36.62 14.70 0.81
N ARG A 1115 35.59 13.98 0.36
CA ARG A 1115 34.71 14.42 -0.73
C ARG A 1115 33.55 15.22 -0.14
N HIS A 1116 33.43 16.48 -0.55
CA HIS A 1116 32.45 17.42 -0.03
C HIS A 1116 31.72 18.10 -1.18
N TRP A 1117 30.39 18.14 -1.11
CA TRP A 1117 29.56 18.77 -2.15
C TRP A 1117 29.87 20.26 -2.29
N SER A 1118 30.57 20.60 -3.38
CA SER A 1118 30.94 21.94 -3.78
C SER A 1118 29.86 22.58 -4.64
N GLU A 1119 29.45 23.81 -4.34
CA GLU A 1119 28.39 24.51 -5.08
C GLU A 1119 28.80 25.94 -5.43
N THR A 1120 28.56 26.34 -6.68
CA THR A 1120 28.86 27.69 -7.19
C THR A 1120 27.55 28.38 -7.55
N THR A 1121 27.28 29.49 -6.89
CA THR A 1121 26.10 30.33 -7.09
C THR A 1121 26.45 31.52 -7.97
N TYR A 1122 25.46 31.98 -8.75
CA TYR A 1122 25.53 33.31 -9.37
C TYR A 1122 24.26 34.10 -9.10
N CYS A 1123 24.43 35.41 -9.06
CA CYS A 1123 23.37 36.38 -8.94
C CYS A 1123 23.51 37.36 -10.11
N ILE A 1124 22.42 37.56 -10.87
CA ILE A 1124 22.34 38.63 -11.86
C ILE A 1124 21.57 39.78 -11.21
N LYS A 1125 22.15 40.98 -11.24
CA LYS A 1125 21.50 42.21 -10.79
C LYS A 1125 21.30 43.16 -11.97
N ASP A 1126 20.04 43.47 -12.23
CA ASP A 1126 19.61 44.57 -13.09
C ASP A 1126 19.45 45.82 -12.22
N LYS A 1127 20.06 46.94 -12.63
CA LYS A 1127 20.05 48.19 -11.85
C LYS A 1127 18.71 48.92 -11.81
N LEU A 1128 17.78 48.60 -12.72
CA LEU A 1128 16.58 49.42 -12.92
C LEU A 1128 15.32 48.96 -12.17
N SER A 1129 15.36 47.86 -11.41
CA SER A 1129 14.20 47.43 -10.60
C SER A 1129 14.57 47.15 -9.14
N GLY A 1130 13.76 47.68 -8.22
CA GLY A 1130 13.89 47.42 -6.76
C GLY A 1130 13.38 46.04 -6.32
N VAL A 1131 13.46 45.04 -7.19
CA VAL A 1131 13.05 43.66 -6.92
C VAL A 1131 14.16 42.94 -6.16
N LYS A 1132 13.82 41.98 -5.30
CA LYS A 1132 14.83 41.16 -4.63
C LYS A 1132 15.68 40.41 -5.68
N PRO A 1133 17.01 40.36 -5.52
CA PRO A 1133 17.85 39.59 -6.44
C PRO A 1133 17.44 38.12 -6.44
N VAL A 1134 17.18 37.57 -7.62
CA VAL A 1134 16.91 36.14 -7.77
C VAL A 1134 18.25 35.41 -7.78
N SER A 1135 18.59 34.82 -6.64
CA SER A 1135 19.80 34.00 -6.49
C SER A 1135 19.56 32.63 -7.09
N TYR A 1136 20.31 32.28 -8.14
CA TYR A 1136 20.24 30.97 -8.79
C TYR A 1136 21.43 30.11 -8.35
N SER A 1137 21.13 28.86 -7.99
CA SER A 1137 22.10 27.93 -7.40
C SER A 1137 22.34 26.73 -8.31
N TYR A 1138 23.49 26.75 -9.00
CA TYR A 1138 23.95 25.62 -9.79
C TYR A 1138 24.64 24.62 -8.86
N ARG A 1139 23.92 23.55 -8.51
CA ARG A 1139 24.50 22.40 -7.84
C ARG A 1139 25.53 21.74 -8.76
N LEU A 1140 26.79 21.79 -8.37
CA LEU A 1140 27.86 21.11 -9.09
C LEU A 1140 28.08 19.70 -8.52
N PHE A 1141 28.71 18.89 -9.36
CA PHE A 1141 29.26 17.60 -8.92
C PHE A 1141 30.54 17.83 -8.11
N ASP A 1142 30.93 16.80 -7.35
CA ASP A 1142 32.11 16.70 -6.48
C ASP A 1142 33.42 17.16 -7.17
N LEU A 1143 33.81 18.42 -6.96
CA LEU A 1143 35.05 18.99 -7.49
C LEU A 1143 36.25 18.47 -6.69
N SER A 1144 37.05 17.61 -7.32
CA SER A 1144 38.28 17.07 -6.73
C SER A 1144 39.32 18.20 -6.48
N PRO A 1145 40.11 18.14 -5.38
CA PRO A 1145 41.12 19.14 -5.08
C PRO A 1145 42.09 19.42 -6.24
N THR A 1146 42.33 20.70 -6.53
CA THR A 1146 43.23 21.12 -7.61
C THR A 1146 44.60 21.54 -7.09
N SER A 1147 45.66 21.01 -7.71
CA SER A 1147 47.05 21.40 -7.43
C SER A 1147 47.48 22.61 -8.25
N GLY A 1148 46.63 23.65 -8.30
CA GLY A 1148 46.85 24.88 -9.05
C GLY A 1148 45.57 25.52 -9.59
N GLU A 1149 45.74 26.55 -10.40
CA GLU A 1149 44.66 27.39 -10.94
C GLU A 1149 43.92 26.70 -12.11
N HIS A 1150 42.59 26.78 -12.10
CA HIS A 1150 41.71 26.09 -13.03
C HIS A 1150 40.63 26.99 -13.59
N LEU A 1151 40.35 26.85 -14.88
CA LEU A 1151 39.26 27.51 -15.57
C LEU A 1151 37.99 26.66 -15.47
N PHE A 1152 36.95 27.23 -14.88
CA PHE A 1152 35.63 26.65 -14.76
C PHE A 1152 34.64 27.40 -15.66
N ILE A 1153 34.09 26.73 -16.68
CA ILE A 1153 33.27 27.32 -17.74
C ILE A 1153 31.88 26.72 -17.74
N PHE A 1154 30.83 27.54 -17.80
CA PHE A 1154 29.44 27.10 -17.87
C PHE A 1154 28.60 28.00 -18.78
N GLU A 1155 27.42 27.54 -19.16
CA GLU A 1155 26.45 28.34 -19.93
C GLU A 1155 25.34 28.84 -18.99
N ILE A 1156 24.98 30.12 -19.13
CA ILE A 1156 23.92 30.82 -18.40
C ILE A 1156 22.83 31.17 -19.42
N GLU A 1157 21.56 30.97 -19.08
CA GLU A 1157 20.40 31.29 -19.91
C GLU A 1157 19.32 31.90 -19.03
N GLU A 1158 19.15 33.22 -19.12
CA GLU A 1158 18.36 33.99 -18.15
C GLU A 1158 17.52 35.06 -18.84
N THR A 1159 16.42 35.46 -18.20
CA THR A 1159 15.59 36.57 -18.65
C THR A 1159 16.05 37.88 -18.02
N VAL A 1160 16.39 38.88 -18.83
CA VAL A 1160 16.94 40.17 -18.36
C VAL A 1160 16.09 41.34 -18.86
N SER A 1161 15.93 42.36 -18.02
CA SER A 1161 15.00 43.49 -18.24
C SER A 1161 15.67 44.82 -18.63
N SER A 1162 17.00 44.92 -18.60
CA SER A 1162 17.72 46.13 -18.99
C SER A 1162 19.13 45.84 -19.52
N PRO A 1163 19.77 46.79 -20.23
CA PRO A 1163 21.08 46.62 -20.84
C PRO A 1163 22.25 46.74 -19.85
N GLU A 1164 22.02 47.10 -18.58
CA GLU A 1164 23.07 47.13 -17.54
C GLU A 1164 22.98 45.91 -16.63
N ILE A 1165 23.88 44.95 -16.86
CA ILE A 1165 23.85 43.63 -16.22
C ILE A 1165 25.09 43.49 -15.32
N VAL A 1166 24.88 43.21 -14.03
CA VAL A 1166 25.95 42.88 -13.09
C VAL A 1166 25.86 41.40 -12.73
N PHE A 1167 26.96 40.66 -12.93
CA PHE A 1167 27.10 39.28 -12.48
C PHE A 1167 27.93 39.27 -11.19
N GLU A 1168 27.40 38.61 -10.16
CA GLU A 1168 28.11 38.28 -8.92
C GLU A 1168 28.20 36.76 -8.80
N PHE A 1169 29.41 36.24 -8.72
CA PHE A 1169 29.71 34.82 -8.55
C PHE A 1169 30.17 34.56 -7.10
N GLU A 1170 29.77 33.43 -6.55
CA GLU A 1170 30.14 32.99 -5.20
C GLU A 1170 30.35 31.47 -5.19
N HIS A 1171 31.36 30.99 -4.45
CA HIS A 1171 31.56 29.56 -4.23
C HIS A 1171 31.32 29.23 -2.75
N LYS A 1172 30.36 28.35 -2.46
CA LYS A 1172 29.93 28.06 -1.08
C LYS A 1172 30.97 27.30 -0.25
N ASN A 1173 31.95 26.67 -0.90
CA ASN A 1173 33.05 26.00 -0.21
C ASN A 1173 34.21 27.00 0.00
N LYS A 1174 34.46 27.37 1.26
CA LYS A 1174 35.49 28.34 1.69
C LYS A 1174 36.92 27.97 1.28
N ASN A 1175 37.17 26.71 0.91
CA ASN A 1175 38.47 26.26 0.42
C ASN A 1175 38.72 26.67 -1.05
N TRP A 1176 37.77 27.33 -1.73
CA TRP A 1176 37.93 27.78 -3.12
C TRP A 1176 37.79 29.31 -3.23
N GLU A 1177 38.64 29.92 -4.05
CA GLU A 1177 38.61 31.35 -4.38
C GLU A 1177 38.40 31.57 -5.88
N ILE A 1178 37.63 32.61 -6.24
CA ILE A 1178 37.46 33.10 -7.61
C ILE A 1178 38.44 34.28 -7.80
N LYS A 1179 39.54 34.04 -8.51
CA LYS A 1179 40.64 35.00 -8.73
C LYS A 1179 40.33 35.98 -9.87
N GLU A 1180 39.67 35.50 -10.92
CA GLU A 1180 39.13 36.28 -12.04
C GLU A 1180 37.79 35.68 -12.48
N CYS A 1181 36.94 36.51 -13.10
CA CYS A 1181 35.74 36.07 -13.80
C CYS A 1181 35.60 36.75 -15.17
N GLY A 1182 34.84 36.14 -16.07
CA GLY A 1182 34.50 36.73 -17.36
C GLY A 1182 33.30 36.09 -18.04
N THR A 1183 32.71 36.81 -18.99
CA THR A 1183 31.55 36.36 -19.78
C THR A 1183 31.73 36.69 -21.26
N HIS A 1184 31.11 35.84 -22.08
CA HIS A 1184 30.97 36.02 -23.53
C HIS A 1184 29.47 35.87 -23.88
N PRO A 1185 28.83 36.86 -24.53
CA PRO A 1185 27.45 36.71 -24.97
C PRO A 1185 27.36 35.72 -26.14
N LEU A 1186 26.35 34.85 -26.13
CA LEU A 1186 26.03 33.97 -27.26
C LEU A 1186 24.90 34.59 -28.08
N GLU A 1187 24.89 34.38 -29.39
CA GLU A 1187 23.95 35.06 -30.30
C GLU A 1187 22.48 34.86 -29.92
N THR A 1188 21.69 35.92 -30.08
CA THR A 1188 20.27 35.94 -29.75
C THR A 1188 19.48 34.97 -30.64
N LEU A 1189 18.63 34.15 -30.04
CA LEU A 1189 17.57 33.45 -30.76
C LEU A 1189 16.64 34.51 -31.39
N ALA A 1190 16.66 34.60 -32.73
CA ALA A 1190 15.67 35.37 -33.45
C ALA A 1190 14.27 34.80 -33.16
N PRO A 1191 13.24 35.65 -32.92
CA PRO A 1191 11.89 35.15 -32.68
C PRO A 1191 11.37 34.43 -33.92
N SER A 1192 10.91 33.20 -33.75
CA SER A 1192 10.17 32.48 -34.79
C SER A 1192 8.84 33.18 -35.06
N CYS A 1193 8.64 33.63 -36.30
CA CYS A 1193 7.33 34.05 -36.81
C CYS A 1193 6.40 32.85 -37.02
#